data_AF-A0A838F7X1-F1
#
_entry.id   AF-A0A838F7X1-F1
#
_cell.length_a   1.000
_cell.length_b   1.000
_cell.length_c   1.000
_cell.angle_alpha   90.00
_cell.angle_beta   90.00
_cell.angle_gamma   90.00
#
_symmetry.space_group_name_H-M   'P 1'
#
loop_
_entity.id
_entity.type
_entity.pdbx_description
1 polymer ?
#
loop_
_entity_poly.entity_id
_entity_poly.type
_entity_poly.pdbx_seq_one_letter_code
_entity_poly.pdbx_strand_id
1 'polypeptide(L)'
;ITFKTYFDNGSQRRRMKKFTSNGFTHYDGVHWYPRICVYDRKLGWDTDQHLGKEFYGNFGTFEVELNFTSNYIVGATGTLLNENEVLPPELKAKLDITNFAHKKWESKASVIISYDSTDRKTWKFYAENVHDFAWTADPTYRIGETTASVYDPYIKQNRKILCQSLAQEQHAAGWQDAASFTAKCIEVYSRDFGMYSWPKIIVADARDGMEYPMLTLDGGFTPGYYDLIAHEVGHMWFFGQVGNNETYRAALDEGFTQFIESWALRHITGDTIKEPPALDKYHARFNQPSLVIDEEVYIGYLSEAAKGIDESINQHSDAFYGALGHGGGYRHVYYKTATMLWNLQYVLGDTLFQNAMKHYFNQWKFCHPYFEDFRNSMIQYTHVDLNWFFDEWMESTKTIDYAVKSVQRHEGDRYHVKFKRKGRMQMPLDFRVIAKDGQQYNFYIPNTWFRKQTDAITLPKWYGWDRLHPFYSAEVNIPSGIKDILIDPTNRLADVYMPDNRKRWSVGLHFDSEIYTLPDWKQYKLYWRPDVWHNAFDGLKTGIHIEGNYLELKNKFSMTTWYNSTLFQNKITRYISGDSTLVSPSPLSFNFSYSSNTHRLIKNSGVDIFTRYLDGLWAGGARFLLQATANNQISMGVKSLYRADDEDLQYLLYPELWNAGYWNNTTTLGFQHIYHYLNGSGTIDLVLRSASLFSDYKYGDLTMTVVSRNKLQKLQFNTRVVGRIGSGDPAPESALYLAGASPEEMMENKFTRSKAFIPYDWLGYGSDINHFQQGGGLNLRGYAGYVVPEINNEDNVSYEVYKGNTGAAFNGELEFDDLISLRPKIFRKWLHIDSYIFSDVGTIGYKNSTNKFFLSDVKMDGGLGFALIIKQWGPLDKVKPLTIRVDFPVFVSSVPASEEYLDFRWVLGIGRAF
;
A
#
# COMPACT_ATOMS: atom_id res chain seq x y z
N ILE A 1 -3.47 24.78 40.21
CA ILE A 1 -4.66 24.80 39.31
C ILE A 1 -5.46 23.54 39.60
N THR A 2 -6.75 23.67 39.90
CA THR A 2 -7.65 22.51 39.98
C THR A 2 -8.34 22.37 38.62
N PHE A 3 -8.27 21.20 38.00
CA PHE A 3 -8.84 20.96 36.68
C PHE A 3 -9.57 19.62 36.63
N LYS A 4 -10.43 19.45 35.62
CA LYS A 4 -11.09 18.19 35.29
C LYS A 4 -10.74 17.82 33.86
N THR A 5 -10.51 16.55 33.63
CA THR A 5 -10.21 15.98 32.32
C THR A 5 -11.06 14.72 32.10
N TYR A 6 -11.16 14.26 30.86
CA TYR A 6 -12.07 13.18 30.44
C TYR A 6 -11.37 12.23 29.47
N PHE A 7 -11.57 10.93 29.66
CA PHE A 7 -11.14 9.92 28.70
C PHE A 7 -12.06 9.90 27.48
N ASP A 8 -11.45 9.71 26.32
CA ASP A 8 -12.17 9.38 25.10
C ASP A 8 -12.39 7.86 24.97
N ASN A 9 -13.45 7.45 24.28
CA ASN A 9 -13.80 6.06 24.00
C ASN A 9 -13.16 5.55 22.68
N GLY A 10 -11.93 6.01 22.36
CA GLY A 10 -11.12 5.46 21.27
C GLY A 10 -11.21 6.16 19.92
N SER A 11 -11.39 7.49 19.85
CA SER A 11 -11.09 8.20 18.59
C SER A 11 -9.57 8.29 18.40
N GLN A 12 -9.07 7.99 17.19
CA GLN A 12 -7.64 8.03 16.84
C GLN A 12 -6.96 9.40 17.07
N ARG A 13 -7.71 10.46 17.40
CA ARG A 13 -7.20 11.84 17.53
C ARG A 13 -7.06 12.31 18.98
N ARG A 14 -7.45 11.50 19.98
CA ARG A 14 -7.32 11.85 21.39
C ARG A 14 -6.56 10.78 22.15
N ARG A 15 -5.41 11.18 22.67
CA ARG A 15 -4.42 10.28 23.27
C ARG A 15 -4.77 9.87 24.69
N MET A 16 -5.57 10.68 25.42
CA MET A 16 -6.19 10.28 26.68
C MET A 16 -7.36 9.32 26.40
N LYS A 17 -7.09 8.02 26.39
CA LYS A 17 -8.04 6.99 25.94
C LYS A 17 -8.33 5.96 27.02
N LYS A 18 -9.51 5.36 26.92
CA LYS A 18 -9.87 4.14 27.65
C LYS A 18 -10.53 3.14 26.72
N PHE A 19 -10.31 1.86 26.96
CA PHE A 19 -10.96 0.80 26.20
C PHE A 19 -11.17 -0.45 27.06
N THR A 20 -12.08 -1.32 26.63
CA THR A 20 -12.32 -2.60 27.27
C THR A 20 -11.45 -3.68 26.62
N SER A 21 -10.70 -4.41 27.44
CA SER A 21 -9.86 -5.53 27.04
C SER A 21 -10.11 -6.71 27.97
N ASN A 22 -10.51 -7.87 27.41
CA ASN A 22 -10.82 -9.08 28.18
C ASN A 22 -11.85 -8.90 29.33
N GLY A 23 -12.77 -7.94 29.20
CA GLY A 23 -13.76 -7.59 30.22
C GLY A 23 -13.25 -6.63 31.32
N PHE A 24 -12.00 -6.17 31.23
CA PHE A 24 -11.40 -5.16 32.11
C PHE A 24 -11.30 -3.83 31.38
N THR A 25 -11.30 -2.73 32.13
CA THR A 25 -11.07 -1.39 31.57
C THR A 25 -9.58 -1.06 31.63
N HIS A 26 -9.04 -0.66 30.50
CA HIS A 26 -7.69 -0.15 30.34
C HIS A 26 -7.72 1.38 30.26
N TYR A 27 -6.69 2.03 30.76
CA TYR A 27 -6.55 3.49 30.70
C TYR A 27 -5.16 3.89 30.23
N ASP A 28 -5.11 4.83 29.30
CA ASP A 28 -3.90 5.56 28.92
C ASP A 28 -4.09 7.03 29.25
N GLY A 29 -3.27 7.50 30.18
CA GLY A 29 -3.30 8.84 30.74
C GLY A 29 -2.14 9.67 30.23
N VAL A 30 -2.38 10.37 29.14
CA VAL A 30 -1.41 11.24 28.46
C VAL A 30 -2.06 12.59 28.19
N HIS A 31 -1.27 13.67 28.19
CA HIS A 31 -1.74 15.05 27.99
C HIS A 31 -2.91 15.46 28.89
N TRP A 32 -2.96 14.93 30.11
CA TRP A 32 -4.14 14.98 30.97
C TRP A 32 -4.17 16.18 31.92
N TYR A 33 -3.09 16.97 31.98
CA TYR A 33 -2.92 18.09 32.90
C TYR A 33 -2.56 19.40 32.18
N PRO A 34 -2.86 20.58 32.76
CA PRO A 34 -2.43 21.86 32.21
C PRO A 34 -0.91 21.97 32.21
N ARG A 35 -0.33 22.27 31.04
CA ARG A 35 1.11 22.45 30.85
C ARG A 35 1.46 23.94 30.69
N ILE A 36 2.66 24.29 31.10
CA ILE A 36 3.22 25.63 30.87
C ILE A 36 3.81 25.64 29.45
N CYS A 37 3.46 26.64 28.65
CA CYS A 37 4.01 26.83 27.31
C CYS A 37 5.53 27.09 27.37
N VAL A 38 6.23 26.65 26.33
CA VAL A 38 7.67 26.89 26.21
C VAL A 38 7.91 28.34 25.80
N TYR A 39 8.88 29.01 26.45
CA TYR A 39 9.43 30.25 25.91
C TYR A 39 10.59 29.89 24.97
N ASP A 40 10.25 29.79 23.69
CA ASP A 40 11.12 29.39 22.61
C ASP A 40 11.97 30.56 22.07
N ARG A 41 13.19 30.24 21.64
CA ARG A 41 14.17 31.24 21.16
C ARG A 41 13.80 31.92 19.83
N LYS A 42 12.94 31.30 19.02
CA LYS A 42 12.47 31.82 17.72
C LYS A 42 11.05 32.36 17.80
N LEU A 43 10.17 31.66 18.50
CA LEU A 43 8.73 31.93 18.53
C LEU A 43 8.30 32.82 19.71
N GLY A 44 9.17 33.00 20.72
CA GLY A 44 8.76 33.59 21.99
C GLY A 44 7.92 32.60 22.78
N TRP A 45 6.81 33.02 23.37
CA TRP A 45 5.89 32.07 23.99
C TRP A 45 5.20 31.22 22.92
N ASP A 46 5.47 29.92 22.90
CA ASP A 46 4.78 28.98 22.02
C ASP A 46 3.40 28.66 22.60
N THR A 47 2.40 29.34 22.06
CA THR A 47 1.00 29.20 22.49
C THR A 47 0.18 28.29 21.59
N ASP A 48 0.80 27.70 20.56
CA ASP A 48 0.08 26.87 19.60
C ASP A 48 -0.46 25.62 20.32
N GLN A 49 -1.78 25.47 20.27
CA GLN A 49 -2.46 24.33 20.87
C GLN A 49 -2.35 23.13 19.94
N HIS A 50 -2.32 21.94 20.51
CA HIS A 50 -2.32 20.65 19.83
C HIS A 50 -3.28 20.60 18.62
N LEU A 51 -2.78 20.78 17.39
CA LEU A 51 -3.57 20.75 16.13
C LEU A 51 -3.72 19.33 15.57
N GLY A 52 -3.71 18.31 16.44
CA GLY A 52 -3.80 16.90 16.05
C GLY A 52 -2.45 16.22 15.75
N LYS A 53 -1.34 16.81 16.20
CA LYS A 53 0.07 16.35 16.11
C LYS A 53 0.78 16.57 17.44
N GLU A 54 1.89 15.90 17.71
CA GLU A 54 2.64 15.93 18.98
C GLU A 54 2.89 17.34 19.58
N PHE A 55 3.17 17.37 20.88
CA PHE A 55 3.24 18.60 21.66
C PHE A 55 4.68 19.05 21.91
N TYR A 56 4.83 20.34 22.20
CA TYR A 56 6.09 20.93 22.60
C TYR A 56 6.03 21.35 24.07
N GLY A 57 6.99 20.87 24.88
CA GLY A 57 7.02 21.07 26.34
C GLY A 57 8.43 21.35 26.84
N ASN A 58 8.54 22.09 27.95
CA ASN A 58 9.82 22.40 28.59
C ASN A 58 10.18 21.33 29.62
N PHE A 59 11.46 21.12 29.86
CA PHE A 59 11.96 20.19 30.85
C PHE A 59 11.63 20.65 32.27
N GLY A 60 11.16 19.73 33.10
CA GLY A 60 10.82 20.00 34.49
C GLY A 60 10.92 18.79 35.40
N THR A 61 10.45 19.00 36.63
CA THR A 61 10.36 17.98 37.67
C THR A 61 8.90 17.72 38.00
N PHE A 62 8.55 16.44 38.10
CA PHE A 62 7.19 15.98 38.35
C PHE A 62 7.17 15.11 39.61
N GLU A 63 6.32 15.51 40.55
CA GLU A 63 5.92 14.72 41.71
C GLU A 63 4.43 14.41 41.56
N VAL A 64 4.10 13.15 41.29
CA VAL A 64 2.74 12.76 40.92
C VAL A 64 2.24 11.64 41.81
N GLU A 65 1.05 11.85 42.38
CA GLU A 65 0.29 10.81 43.09
C GLU A 65 -0.92 10.40 42.26
N LEU A 66 -1.00 9.12 41.91
CA LEU A 66 -2.10 8.54 41.15
C LEU A 66 -2.89 7.56 42.03
N ASN A 67 -4.16 7.88 42.31
CA ASN A 67 -5.01 7.07 43.15
C ASN A 67 -5.97 6.21 42.30
N PHE A 68 -5.86 4.88 42.38
CA PHE A 68 -6.67 3.91 41.64
C PHE A 68 -7.37 2.93 42.58
N THR A 69 -8.36 2.16 42.09
CA THR A 69 -8.83 0.99 42.83
C THR A 69 -7.70 -0.03 42.94
N SER A 70 -7.63 -0.76 44.05
CA SER A 70 -6.44 -1.51 44.46
C SER A 70 -6.02 -2.65 43.52
N ASN A 71 -6.90 -3.04 42.61
CA ASN A 71 -6.69 -4.08 41.60
C ASN A 71 -5.94 -3.62 40.35
N TYR A 72 -5.75 -2.31 40.13
CA TYR A 72 -4.99 -1.80 38.98
C TYR A 72 -3.49 -1.90 39.21
N ILE A 73 -2.77 -2.26 38.15
CA ILE A 73 -1.33 -2.11 38.04
C ILE A 73 -1.07 -0.88 37.19
N VAL A 74 -0.19 0.02 37.65
CA VAL A 74 0.05 1.32 37.01
C VAL A 74 1.53 1.45 36.63
N GLY A 75 1.78 1.72 35.35
CA GLY A 75 3.08 2.16 34.84
C GLY A 75 3.04 3.66 34.56
N ALA A 76 4.12 4.38 34.84
CA ALA A 76 4.20 5.81 34.58
C ALA A 76 5.64 6.28 34.34
N THR A 77 5.76 7.45 33.73
CA THR A 77 6.96 8.30 33.73
C THR A 77 7.49 8.46 35.16
N GLY A 78 8.81 8.37 35.36
CA GLY A 78 9.45 8.58 36.66
C GLY A 78 9.63 7.34 37.53
N THR A 79 10.48 7.45 38.54
CA THR A 79 10.75 6.38 39.51
C THR A 79 9.57 6.21 40.47
N LEU A 80 9.14 4.97 40.69
CA LEU A 80 8.11 4.64 41.68
C LEU A 80 8.72 4.71 43.09
N LEU A 81 8.18 5.59 43.94
CA LEU A 81 8.74 5.86 45.27
C LEU A 81 8.25 4.90 46.36
N ASN A 82 7.07 4.31 46.19
CA ASN A 82 6.44 3.44 47.19
C ASN A 82 6.17 2.02 46.67
N GLU A 83 7.09 1.46 45.88
CA GLU A 83 6.92 0.13 45.24
C GLU A 83 6.55 -0.96 46.25
N ASN A 84 7.22 -1.06 47.40
CA ASN A 84 6.94 -2.08 48.42
C ASN A 84 5.50 -2.02 48.97
N GLU A 85 4.84 -0.86 48.91
CA GLU A 85 3.46 -0.67 49.36
C GLU A 85 2.46 -1.12 48.28
N VAL A 86 2.68 -0.69 47.03
CA VAL A 86 1.70 -0.89 45.93
C VAL A 86 1.94 -2.19 45.14
N LEU A 87 3.19 -2.65 45.09
CA LEU A 87 3.69 -3.86 44.42
C LEU A 87 4.63 -4.65 45.35
N PRO A 88 4.14 -5.18 46.48
CA PRO A 88 4.96 -5.99 47.37
C PRO A 88 5.55 -7.22 46.63
N PRO A 89 6.73 -7.74 47.05
CA PRO A 89 7.43 -8.79 46.32
C PRO A 89 6.59 -10.04 45.98
N GLU A 90 5.69 -10.46 46.88
CA GLU A 90 4.79 -11.58 46.64
C GLU A 90 3.79 -11.32 45.50
N LEU A 91 3.30 -10.09 45.37
CA LEU A 91 2.43 -9.69 44.28
C LEU A 91 3.23 -9.59 42.98
N LYS A 92 4.43 -9.01 43.03
CA LYS A 92 5.33 -8.90 41.87
C LYS A 92 5.65 -10.28 41.29
N ALA A 93 5.95 -11.26 42.14
CA ALA A 93 6.19 -12.65 41.72
C ALA A 93 4.96 -13.30 41.05
N LYS A 94 3.73 -12.98 41.49
CA LYS A 94 2.50 -13.45 40.84
C LYS A 94 2.24 -12.78 39.49
N LEU A 95 2.64 -11.51 39.35
CA LEU A 95 2.48 -10.72 38.13
C LEU A 95 3.60 -10.93 37.10
N ASP A 96 4.65 -11.67 37.45
CA ASP A 96 5.77 -11.95 36.55
C ASP A 96 5.27 -12.53 35.22
N ILE A 97 5.70 -11.90 34.12
CA ILE A 97 5.28 -12.25 32.77
C ILE A 97 5.60 -13.71 32.41
N THR A 98 6.64 -14.30 33.00
CA THR A 98 7.08 -15.68 32.73
C THR A 98 6.06 -16.73 33.16
N ASN A 99 5.21 -16.42 34.15
CA ASN A 99 4.09 -17.27 34.57
C ASN A 99 3.06 -17.49 33.44
N PHE A 100 3.09 -16.66 32.39
CA PHE A 100 2.11 -16.64 31.30
C PHE A 100 2.71 -16.98 29.93
N ALA A 101 3.96 -17.46 29.87
CA ALA A 101 4.69 -17.73 28.63
C ALA A 101 4.00 -18.72 27.67
N HIS A 102 3.19 -19.65 28.21
CA HIS A 102 2.47 -20.67 27.45
C HIS A 102 0.98 -20.37 27.30
N LYS A 103 0.55 -19.18 27.69
CA LYS A 103 -0.85 -18.79 27.60
C LYS A 103 -1.25 -18.61 26.13
N LYS A 104 -2.42 -19.14 25.76
CA LYS A 104 -2.95 -18.96 24.40
C LYS A 104 -3.25 -17.49 24.14
N TRP A 105 -2.79 -16.96 23.00
CA TRP A 105 -3.09 -15.60 22.53
C TRP A 105 -4.61 -15.32 22.58
N GLU A 106 -5.00 -14.16 23.09
CA GLU A 106 -6.40 -13.70 23.25
C GLU A 106 -7.26 -14.54 24.23
N SER A 107 -6.65 -15.42 25.03
CA SER A 107 -7.41 -16.18 26.03
C SER A 107 -7.76 -15.33 27.27
N LYS A 108 -8.82 -15.73 27.99
CA LYS A 108 -9.36 -14.98 29.14
C LYS A 108 -8.30 -14.69 30.19
N ALA A 109 -8.19 -13.45 30.66
CA ALA A 109 -7.26 -13.01 31.71
C ALA A 109 -7.64 -13.59 33.08
N SER A 110 -6.64 -13.87 33.91
CA SER A 110 -6.79 -14.34 35.28
C SER A 110 -7.03 -13.16 36.21
N VAL A 111 -7.80 -13.38 37.29
CA VAL A 111 -8.01 -12.36 38.35
C VAL A 111 -7.00 -12.63 39.47
N ILE A 112 -5.91 -11.86 39.51
CA ILE A 112 -4.88 -11.96 40.55
C ILE A 112 -5.21 -11.08 41.75
N ILE A 113 -5.78 -9.90 41.49
CA ILE A 113 -6.27 -8.97 42.51
C ILE A 113 -7.76 -8.76 42.24
N SER A 114 -8.60 -9.12 43.21
CA SER A 114 -10.05 -8.94 43.10
C SER A 114 -10.41 -7.46 43.08
N TYR A 115 -11.39 -7.10 42.26
CA TYR A 115 -11.94 -5.74 42.24
C TYR A 115 -12.77 -5.49 43.50
N ASP A 116 -12.47 -4.39 44.19
CA ASP A 116 -13.26 -3.81 45.26
C ASP A 116 -13.34 -2.30 45.03
N SER A 117 -14.55 -1.75 44.96
CA SER A 117 -14.78 -0.32 44.70
C SER A 117 -14.37 0.59 45.87
N THR A 118 -14.23 0.03 47.07
CA THR A 118 -13.89 0.76 48.30
C THR A 118 -12.40 0.74 48.60
N ASP A 119 -11.67 -0.26 48.09
CA ASP A 119 -10.24 -0.42 48.30
C ASP A 119 -9.41 0.31 47.23
N ARG A 120 -8.47 1.16 47.66
CA ARG A 120 -7.71 2.06 46.78
C ARG A 120 -6.23 2.06 47.12
N LYS A 121 -5.40 2.24 46.08
CA LYS A 121 -3.94 2.39 46.19
C LYS A 121 -3.50 3.70 45.55
N THR A 122 -2.51 4.35 46.17
CA THR A 122 -1.90 5.57 45.65
C THR A 122 -0.47 5.27 45.19
N TRP A 123 -0.21 5.45 43.91
CA TRP A 123 1.10 5.28 43.28
C TRP A 123 1.83 6.61 43.27
N LYS A 124 3.06 6.66 43.78
CA LYS A 124 3.84 7.89 43.91
C LYS A 124 5.04 7.87 42.97
N PHE A 125 5.11 8.81 42.05
CA PHE A 125 6.18 8.89 41.05
C PHE A 125 6.97 10.20 41.16
N TYR A 126 8.28 10.10 40.91
CA TYR A 126 9.20 11.23 40.78
C TYR A 126 9.94 11.18 39.45
N ALA A 127 9.88 12.23 38.65
CA ALA A 127 10.62 12.37 37.39
C ALA A 127 11.33 13.71 37.34
N GLU A 128 12.56 13.72 36.81
CA GLU A 128 13.38 14.92 36.65
C GLU A 128 13.91 15.00 35.22
N ASN A 129 14.04 16.24 34.70
CA ASN A 129 14.44 16.53 33.33
C ASN A 129 13.57 15.78 32.31
N VAL A 130 12.25 15.83 32.50
CA VAL A 130 11.26 15.33 31.53
C VAL A 130 10.38 16.47 31.09
N HIS A 131 9.94 16.47 29.83
CA HIS A 131 9.05 17.50 29.29
C HIS A 131 7.57 17.11 29.33
N ASP A 132 7.26 15.86 29.72
CA ASP A 132 5.89 15.41 29.95
C ASP A 132 5.81 14.26 30.95
N PHE A 133 4.59 14.00 31.41
CA PHE A 133 4.27 12.92 32.33
C PHE A 133 3.09 12.09 31.81
N ALA A 134 3.36 10.82 31.52
CA ALA A 134 2.39 9.84 31.06
C ALA A 134 2.24 8.68 32.04
N TRP A 135 1.08 8.03 31.99
CA TRP A 135 0.82 6.80 32.72
C TRP A 135 -0.14 5.88 31.97
N THR A 136 -0.08 4.58 32.27
CA THR A 136 -1.02 3.57 31.79
C THR A 136 -1.42 2.63 32.93
N ALA A 137 -2.66 2.15 32.93
CA ALA A 137 -3.21 1.34 34.01
C ALA A 137 -4.16 0.24 33.53
N ASP A 138 -3.87 -1.00 33.92
CA ASP A 138 -4.68 -2.18 33.58
C ASP A 138 -4.62 -3.23 34.72
N PRO A 139 -5.75 -3.83 35.14
CA PRO A 139 -5.75 -4.92 36.13
C PRO A 139 -5.05 -6.22 35.65
N THR A 140 -4.92 -6.37 34.34
CA THR A 140 -4.39 -7.56 33.67
C THR A 140 -2.92 -7.46 33.30
N TYR A 141 -2.24 -6.36 33.64
CA TYR A 141 -0.82 -6.20 33.33
C TYR A 141 0.06 -7.22 34.03
N ARG A 142 0.98 -7.79 33.26
CA ARG A 142 2.04 -8.70 33.69
C ARG A 142 3.38 -8.05 33.40
N ILE A 143 4.32 -8.23 34.31
CA ILE A 143 5.54 -7.43 34.37
C ILE A 143 6.73 -8.30 33.97
N GLY A 144 7.41 -7.92 32.89
CA GLY A 144 8.75 -8.42 32.57
C GLY A 144 9.79 -7.39 32.96
N GLU A 145 10.88 -7.78 33.61
CA GLU A 145 11.95 -6.85 34.01
C GLU A 145 13.32 -7.35 33.60
N THR A 146 14.18 -6.41 33.23
CA THR A 146 15.60 -6.65 33.05
C THR A 146 16.37 -5.35 33.28
N THR A 147 17.69 -5.38 33.09
CA THR A 147 18.54 -4.21 33.24
C THR A 147 19.47 -4.07 32.04
N ALA A 148 19.49 -2.88 31.45
CA ALA A 148 20.52 -2.47 30.51
C ALA A 148 21.77 -1.98 31.25
N SER A 149 22.95 -2.33 30.75
CA SER A 149 24.23 -1.86 31.29
C SER A 149 24.86 -0.81 30.37
N VAL A 150 24.82 0.45 30.78
CA VAL A 150 25.28 1.60 29.98
C VAL A 150 26.54 2.22 30.59
N TYR A 151 27.60 2.40 29.82
CA TYR A 151 28.79 3.12 30.29
C TYR A 151 28.50 4.62 30.44
N ASP A 152 28.71 5.14 31.65
CA ASP A 152 28.60 6.57 31.94
C ASP A 152 30.01 7.21 31.93
N PRO A 153 30.30 8.08 30.94
CA PRO A 153 31.62 8.71 30.82
C PRO A 153 31.90 9.74 31.91
N TYR A 154 30.89 10.27 32.60
CA TYR A 154 31.05 11.28 33.64
C TYR A 154 31.52 10.65 34.95
N ILE A 155 31.00 9.47 35.31
CA ILE A 155 31.41 8.72 36.50
C ILE A 155 32.39 7.57 36.19
N LYS A 156 32.70 7.34 34.90
CA LYS A 156 33.58 6.29 34.38
C LYS A 156 33.19 4.88 34.83
N GLN A 157 31.90 4.60 34.96
CA GLN A 157 31.36 3.32 35.43
C GLN A 157 30.08 2.97 34.67
N ASN A 158 29.69 1.69 34.69
CA ASN A 158 28.43 1.27 34.11
C ASN A 158 27.26 1.61 35.05
N ARG A 159 26.27 2.32 34.51
CA ARG A 159 24.96 2.51 35.12
C ARG A 159 24.02 1.39 34.71
N LYS A 160 23.17 0.99 35.65
CA LYS A 160 22.10 0.02 35.45
C LYS A 160 20.80 0.77 35.21
N ILE A 161 20.18 0.54 34.06
CA ILE A 161 18.88 1.13 33.71
C ILE A 161 17.83 0.04 33.75
N LEU A 162 16.80 0.21 34.59
CA LEU A 162 15.71 -0.75 34.70
C LEU A 162 14.83 -0.69 33.44
N CYS A 163 14.71 -1.80 32.72
CA CYS A 163 13.83 -1.92 31.56
C CYS A 163 12.67 -2.83 31.93
N GLN A 164 11.44 -2.31 31.86
CA GLN A 164 10.23 -3.03 32.21
C GLN A 164 9.32 -3.17 30.99
N SER A 165 8.61 -4.28 30.92
CA SER A 165 7.51 -4.49 29.98
C SER A 165 6.22 -4.70 30.76
N LEU A 166 5.13 -4.04 30.35
CA LEU A 166 3.79 -4.23 30.88
C LEU A 166 2.91 -4.83 29.79
N ALA A 167 2.69 -6.14 29.84
CA ALA A 167 1.89 -6.85 28.84
C ALA A 167 0.50 -7.16 29.40
N GLN A 168 -0.58 -6.95 28.63
CA GLN A 168 -1.88 -7.46 29.04
C GLN A 168 -1.82 -9.00 29.06
N GLU A 169 -2.42 -9.67 30.05
CA GLU A 169 -2.21 -11.12 30.26
C GLU A 169 -2.54 -11.96 29.01
N GLN A 170 -3.54 -11.58 28.22
CA GLN A 170 -3.90 -12.29 26.99
C GLN A 170 -2.85 -12.20 25.86
N HIS A 171 -1.91 -11.25 25.95
CA HIS A 171 -0.79 -11.07 25.03
C HIS A 171 0.56 -11.47 25.63
N ALA A 172 0.63 -11.73 26.94
CA ALA A 172 1.88 -11.97 27.67
C ALA A 172 2.80 -13.04 27.05
N ALA A 173 2.25 -14.08 26.43
CA ALA A 173 3.04 -15.11 25.75
C ALA A 173 3.88 -14.56 24.57
N GLY A 174 3.40 -13.53 23.88
CA GLY A 174 4.12 -12.87 22.78
C GLY A 174 5.01 -11.71 23.21
N TRP A 175 5.06 -11.38 24.51
CA TRP A 175 5.78 -10.23 25.07
C TRP A 175 6.96 -10.61 25.96
N GLN A 176 7.29 -11.91 26.04
CA GLN A 176 8.31 -12.45 26.95
C GLN A 176 9.69 -11.80 26.79
N ASP A 177 10.06 -11.41 25.57
CA ASP A 177 11.36 -10.81 25.28
C ASP A 177 11.34 -9.27 25.22
N ALA A 178 10.18 -8.61 25.40
CA ALA A 178 10.02 -7.15 25.23
C ALA A 178 10.98 -6.34 26.12
N ALA A 179 11.06 -6.65 27.42
CA ALA A 179 11.99 -5.98 28.34
C ALA A 179 13.45 -6.19 27.93
N SER A 180 13.82 -7.40 27.49
CA SER A 180 15.18 -7.74 27.04
C SER A 180 15.56 -7.06 25.73
N PHE A 181 14.61 -6.91 24.80
CA PHE A 181 14.81 -6.19 23.56
C PHE A 181 14.95 -4.69 23.81
N THR A 182 14.13 -4.13 24.69
CA THR A 182 14.23 -2.74 25.17
C THR A 182 15.62 -2.46 25.74
N ALA A 183 16.14 -3.35 26.59
CA ALA A 183 17.48 -3.19 27.15
C ALA A 183 18.58 -3.14 26.09
N LYS A 184 18.48 -3.97 25.04
CA LYS A 184 19.41 -3.92 23.90
C LYS A 184 19.32 -2.61 23.14
N CYS A 185 18.12 -2.06 22.95
CA CYS A 185 17.94 -0.74 22.33
C CYS A 185 18.64 0.35 23.15
N ILE A 186 18.40 0.37 24.47
CA ILE A 186 19.04 1.31 25.40
C ILE A 186 20.57 1.21 25.33
N GLU A 187 21.13 0.00 25.28
CA GLU A 187 22.57 -0.22 25.18
C GLU A 187 23.15 0.27 23.84
N VAL A 188 22.50 -0.04 22.72
CA VAL A 188 22.95 0.38 21.38
C VAL A 188 22.90 1.90 21.25
N TYR A 189 21.77 2.53 21.58
CA TYR A 189 21.62 3.98 21.47
C TYR A 189 22.58 4.72 22.40
N SER A 190 22.78 4.20 23.62
CA SER A 190 23.73 4.78 24.56
C SER A 190 25.18 4.72 24.09
N ARG A 191 25.57 3.60 23.47
CA ARG A 191 26.91 3.40 22.92
C ARG A 191 27.17 4.26 21.68
N ASP A 192 26.19 4.39 20.80
CA ASP A 192 26.39 4.88 19.44
C ASP A 192 25.99 6.34 19.23
N PHE A 193 25.10 6.91 20.06
CA PHE A 193 24.62 8.28 19.91
C PHE A 193 24.77 9.12 21.17
N GLY A 194 24.49 8.57 22.35
CA GLY A 194 24.80 9.25 23.61
C GLY A 194 24.04 8.68 24.79
N MET A 195 24.49 8.96 26.00
CA MET A 195 24.02 8.22 27.18
C MET A 195 22.54 8.50 27.53
N TYR A 196 21.76 7.43 27.76
CA TYR A 196 20.42 7.50 28.36
C TYR A 196 20.46 8.10 29.77
N SER A 197 19.63 9.10 30.04
CA SER A 197 19.72 9.88 31.29
C SER A 197 18.98 9.28 32.47
N TRP A 198 17.83 8.66 32.22
CA TRP A 198 16.88 8.31 33.26
C TRP A 198 17.17 6.94 33.89
N PRO A 199 16.65 6.63 35.09
CA PRO A 199 16.96 5.38 35.78
C PRO A 199 16.16 4.17 35.27
N LYS A 200 15.06 4.40 34.54
CA LYS A 200 14.20 3.33 34.02
C LYS A 200 13.56 3.67 32.67
N ILE A 201 12.96 2.66 32.05
CA ILE A 201 12.01 2.79 30.93
C ILE A 201 10.97 1.66 31.02
N ILE A 202 9.73 1.96 30.61
CA ILE A 202 8.64 1.01 30.48
C ILE A 202 8.19 0.95 29.02
N VAL A 203 8.05 -0.26 28.46
CA VAL A 203 7.32 -0.52 27.21
C VAL A 203 6.00 -1.20 27.54
N ALA A 204 4.85 -0.66 27.14
CA ALA A 204 3.55 -1.12 27.60
C ALA A 204 2.62 -1.52 26.44
N ASP A 205 2.06 -2.72 26.51
CA ASP A 205 0.99 -3.19 25.62
C ASP A 205 -0.30 -2.41 25.89
N ALA A 206 -0.45 -1.29 25.20
CA ALA A 206 -1.49 -0.26 25.40
C ALA A 206 -2.22 0.11 24.09
N ARG A 207 -2.01 -0.68 23.02
CA ARG A 207 -2.63 -0.51 21.70
C ARG A 207 -2.41 0.89 21.14
N ASP A 208 -1.17 1.36 21.19
CA ASP A 208 -0.71 2.61 20.61
C ASP A 208 0.65 2.43 19.90
N GLY A 209 1.18 3.52 19.36
CA GLY A 209 2.59 3.72 19.06
C GLY A 209 2.91 5.15 19.44
N MET A 210 3.29 5.35 20.70
CA MET A 210 3.39 6.66 21.33
C MET A 210 4.49 6.71 22.39
N GLU A 211 5.22 7.81 22.38
CA GLU A 211 6.45 8.04 23.10
C GLU A 211 6.27 9.07 24.23
N TYR A 212 6.62 8.69 25.45
CA TYR A 212 6.71 9.62 26.57
C TYR A 212 7.97 9.34 27.39
N PRO A 213 8.53 10.34 28.09
CA PRO A 213 9.72 10.13 28.89
C PRO A 213 9.56 8.92 29.84
N MET A 214 10.44 7.92 29.70
CA MET A 214 10.46 6.66 30.46
C MET A 214 9.23 5.74 30.28
N LEU A 215 8.29 6.03 29.37
CA LEU A 215 7.11 5.19 29.11
C LEU A 215 6.70 5.26 27.63
N THR A 216 6.72 4.12 26.95
CA THR A 216 6.18 3.96 25.60
C THR A 216 4.89 3.14 25.66
N LEU A 217 3.93 3.52 24.82
CA LEU A 217 2.67 2.81 24.62
C LEU A 217 2.71 2.12 23.27
N ASP A 218 2.68 0.80 23.29
CA ASP A 218 3.04 -0.08 22.19
C ASP A 218 1.91 -1.10 21.90
N GLY A 219 2.15 -1.98 20.93
CA GLY A 219 1.30 -3.13 20.64
C GLY A 219 2.04 -4.23 19.88
N GLY A 220 1.31 -5.28 19.48
CA GLY A 220 1.85 -6.36 18.66
C GLY A 220 2.39 -7.56 19.47
N PHE A 221 3.27 -8.34 18.85
CA PHE A 221 3.85 -9.56 19.42
C PHE A 221 5.22 -9.85 18.81
N THR A 222 6.10 -10.52 19.56
CA THR A 222 7.43 -10.91 19.06
C THR A 222 7.36 -11.85 17.85
N PRO A 223 8.20 -11.67 16.80
CA PRO A 223 9.20 -10.61 16.64
C PRO A 223 8.67 -9.31 15.99
N GLY A 224 7.40 -9.26 15.58
CA GLY A 224 6.84 -8.16 14.78
C GLY A 224 6.55 -6.85 15.50
N TYR A 225 6.98 -6.70 16.75
CA TYR A 225 6.96 -5.40 17.47
C TYR A 225 8.35 -4.79 17.65
N TYR A 226 9.39 -5.41 17.08
CA TYR A 226 10.77 -5.00 17.32
C TYR A 226 11.07 -3.64 16.69
N ASP A 227 10.54 -3.39 15.51
CA ASP A 227 10.52 -2.10 14.82
C ASP A 227 9.84 -1.04 15.69
N LEU A 228 8.60 -1.29 16.11
CA LEU A 228 7.83 -0.37 16.95
C LEU A 228 8.58 -0.05 18.26
N ILE A 229 8.97 -1.07 19.04
CA ILE A 229 9.68 -0.84 20.30
C ILE A 229 11.01 -0.10 20.06
N ALA A 230 11.75 -0.42 18.99
CA ALA A 230 12.99 0.29 18.68
C ALA A 230 12.72 1.76 18.33
N HIS A 231 11.61 2.07 17.66
CA HIS A 231 11.15 3.41 17.33
C HIS A 231 10.79 4.19 18.59
N GLU A 232 9.84 3.66 19.37
CA GLU A 232 9.32 4.35 20.56
C GLU A 232 10.40 4.57 21.62
N VAL A 233 11.30 3.59 21.81
CA VAL A 233 12.47 3.75 22.69
C VAL A 233 13.48 4.74 22.10
N GLY A 234 13.56 4.83 20.78
CA GLY A 234 14.40 5.80 20.07
C GLY A 234 14.02 7.24 20.38
N HIS A 235 12.73 7.51 20.58
CA HIS A 235 12.26 8.83 21.00
C HIS A 235 12.78 9.25 22.39
N MET A 236 13.40 8.36 23.16
CA MET A 236 14.08 8.79 24.39
C MET A 236 15.35 9.60 24.10
N TRP A 237 15.88 9.54 22.88
CA TRP A 237 17.02 10.33 22.41
C TRP A 237 16.56 11.61 21.72
N PHE A 238 15.76 11.48 20.67
CA PHE A 238 15.18 12.58 19.89
C PHE A 238 13.72 12.74 20.31
N PHE A 239 13.23 13.95 20.56
CA PHE A 239 12.08 14.28 21.44
C PHE A 239 12.39 14.24 22.94
N GLY A 240 12.74 13.07 23.47
CA GLY A 240 12.83 12.85 24.90
C GLY A 240 13.96 13.62 25.58
N GLN A 241 15.20 13.35 25.17
CA GLN A 241 16.37 14.07 25.69
C GLN A 241 16.71 15.28 24.83
N VAL A 242 16.57 15.20 23.52
CA VAL A 242 16.70 16.33 22.60
C VAL A 242 15.30 16.82 22.27
N GLY A 243 14.79 17.79 23.03
CA GLY A 243 13.40 18.25 22.97
C GLY A 243 13.10 19.14 21.77
N ASN A 244 13.10 18.64 20.55
CA ASN A 244 12.69 19.43 19.38
C ASN A 244 11.23 19.90 19.49
N ASN A 245 10.90 21.00 18.81
CA ASN A 245 9.51 21.42 18.64
C ASN A 245 8.90 20.62 17.50
N GLU A 246 8.26 19.50 17.79
CA GLU A 246 7.67 18.64 16.77
C GLU A 246 6.45 19.27 16.09
N THR A 247 5.68 20.07 16.82
CA THR A 247 4.52 20.79 16.26
C THR A 247 4.97 21.70 15.11
N TYR A 248 6.16 22.29 15.25
CA TYR A 248 6.78 23.12 14.23
C TYR A 248 7.68 22.35 13.25
N ARG A 249 8.43 21.33 13.69
CA ARG A 249 9.44 20.58 12.90
C ARG A 249 9.47 19.09 13.23
N ALA A 250 8.45 18.35 12.79
CA ALA A 250 8.35 16.92 13.07
C ALA A 250 9.52 16.07 12.58
N ALA A 251 10.23 16.50 11.54
CA ALA A 251 11.31 15.69 10.98
C ALA A 251 12.53 15.56 11.91
N LEU A 252 12.74 16.47 12.87
CA LEU A 252 13.79 16.31 13.89
C LEU A 252 13.47 15.22 14.92
N ASP A 253 12.23 14.76 14.92
CA ASP A 253 11.66 13.80 15.84
C ASP A 253 11.64 12.41 15.19
N GLU A 254 10.45 11.95 14.79
CA GLU A 254 10.08 10.91 13.84
C GLU A 254 11.18 10.52 12.84
N GLY A 255 11.78 11.51 12.16
CA GLY A 255 12.81 11.27 11.15
C GLY A 255 14.16 10.81 11.71
N PHE A 256 14.56 11.36 12.86
CA PHE A 256 15.77 10.94 13.58
C PHE A 256 15.52 9.64 14.33
N THR A 257 14.32 9.47 14.88
CA THR A 257 13.88 8.24 15.53
C THR A 257 13.86 7.08 14.55
N GLN A 258 13.25 7.23 13.37
CA GLN A 258 13.28 6.23 12.29
C GLN A 258 14.72 5.85 11.88
N PHE A 259 15.63 6.83 11.87
CA PHE A 259 17.03 6.55 11.57
C PHE A 259 17.67 5.65 12.63
N ILE A 260 17.53 5.97 13.92
CA ILE A 260 18.13 5.16 14.99
C ILE A 260 17.41 3.83 15.18
N GLU A 261 16.11 3.73 14.92
CA GLU A 261 15.37 2.47 14.88
C GLU A 261 16.04 1.50 13.89
N SER A 262 16.20 1.94 12.63
CA SER A 262 16.88 1.13 11.61
C SER A 262 18.33 0.79 12.00
N TRP A 263 19.00 1.66 12.75
CA TRP A 263 20.33 1.42 13.30
C TRP A 263 20.31 0.31 14.36
N ALA A 264 19.41 0.38 15.34
CA ALA A 264 19.30 -0.58 16.42
C ALA A 264 18.91 -1.97 15.90
N LEU A 265 17.90 -2.06 15.06
CA LEU A 265 17.48 -3.34 14.46
C LEU A 265 18.66 -4.04 13.79
N ARG A 266 19.44 -3.32 12.98
CA ARG A 266 20.63 -3.90 12.32
C ARG A 266 21.69 -4.41 13.29
N HIS A 267 21.86 -3.75 14.44
CA HIS A 267 22.82 -4.17 15.46
C HIS A 267 22.30 -5.29 16.37
N ILE A 268 20.98 -5.40 16.55
CA ILE A 268 20.34 -6.32 17.50
C ILE A 268 19.90 -7.61 16.81
N THR A 269 19.27 -7.51 15.64
CA THR A 269 18.67 -8.63 14.90
C THR A 269 19.42 -8.99 13.62
N GLY A 270 20.33 -8.12 13.15
CA GLY A 270 21.05 -8.27 11.89
C GLY A 270 20.41 -7.46 10.76
N ASP A 271 21.00 -7.54 9.55
CA ASP A 271 20.59 -6.68 8.42
C ASP A 271 19.21 -6.99 7.82
N THR A 272 18.59 -8.12 8.19
CA THR A 272 17.25 -8.53 7.71
C THR A 272 16.19 -8.40 8.79
N ILE A 273 14.98 -8.02 8.39
CA ILE A 273 13.81 -8.02 9.27
C ILE A 273 13.55 -9.44 9.77
N LYS A 274 13.25 -9.55 11.06
CA LYS A 274 12.98 -10.82 11.70
C LYS A 274 11.48 -11.12 11.62
N GLU A 275 11.14 -12.05 10.74
CA GLU A 275 9.75 -12.47 10.50
C GLU A 275 9.33 -13.65 11.40
N PRO A 276 8.03 -13.79 11.71
CA PRO A 276 7.52 -15.04 12.26
C PRO A 276 7.70 -16.21 11.27
N PRO A 277 7.65 -17.47 11.74
CA PRO A 277 7.73 -18.63 10.87
C PRO A 277 6.67 -18.59 9.76
N ALA A 278 7.08 -18.94 8.54
CA ALA A 278 6.18 -18.97 7.39
C ALA A 278 4.95 -19.86 7.63
N LEU A 279 3.81 -19.44 7.09
CA LEU A 279 2.51 -20.11 7.27
C LEU A 279 2.49 -21.55 6.73
N ASP A 280 3.26 -21.82 5.68
CA ASP A 280 3.42 -23.13 5.05
C ASP A 280 4.73 -23.25 4.27
N LYS A 281 4.99 -24.44 3.72
CA LYS A 281 6.23 -24.75 2.97
C LYS A 281 6.37 -23.96 1.66
N TYR A 282 5.28 -23.54 1.03
CA TYR A 282 5.30 -22.76 -0.20
C TYR A 282 5.76 -21.32 0.11
N HIS A 283 5.17 -20.71 1.13
CA HIS A 283 5.63 -19.43 1.66
C HIS A 283 7.09 -19.50 2.13
N ALA A 284 7.47 -20.54 2.89
CA ALA A 284 8.85 -20.71 3.34
C ALA A 284 9.87 -20.80 2.18
N ARG A 285 9.45 -21.31 1.01
CA ARG A 285 10.33 -21.48 -0.16
C ARG A 285 10.49 -20.20 -0.97
N PHE A 286 9.43 -19.40 -1.08
CA PHE A 286 9.37 -18.27 -2.02
C PHE A 286 9.34 -16.90 -1.33
N ASN A 287 9.17 -16.83 -0.01
CA ASN A 287 9.31 -15.58 0.72
C ASN A 287 10.77 -15.10 0.66
N GLN A 288 10.97 -13.80 0.40
CA GLN A 288 12.30 -13.20 0.30
C GLN A 288 12.56 -12.38 1.56
N PRO A 289 13.70 -12.57 2.25
CA PRO A 289 14.04 -11.74 3.40
C PRO A 289 14.13 -10.26 3.02
N SER A 290 13.43 -9.43 3.77
CA SER A 290 13.51 -7.97 3.68
C SER A 290 14.74 -7.46 4.41
N LEU A 291 15.45 -6.48 3.84
CA LEU A 291 16.51 -5.77 4.56
C LEU A 291 15.91 -4.67 5.42
N VAL A 292 16.39 -4.51 6.65
CA VAL A 292 15.93 -3.47 7.60
C VAL A 292 16.00 -2.08 6.96
N ILE A 293 17.13 -1.74 6.33
CA ILE A 293 17.31 -0.41 5.72
C ILE A 293 16.43 -0.20 4.48
N ASP A 294 16.03 -1.25 3.79
CA ASP A 294 15.14 -1.12 2.63
C ASP A 294 13.71 -0.87 3.10
N GLU A 295 13.22 -1.67 4.04
CA GLU A 295 11.86 -1.63 4.55
C GLU A 295 11.60 -0.39 5.42
N GLU A 296 12.46 -0.14 6.42
CA GLU A 296 12.26 0.94 7.40
C GLU A 296 12.73 2.31 6.93
N VAL A 297 13.47 2.40 5.81
CA VAL A 297 14.05 3.67 5.36
C VAL A 297 13.80 3.92 3.88
N TYR A 298 14.42 3.15 3.00
CA TYR A 298 14.52 3.53 1.59
C TYR A 298 13.22 3.40 0.81
N ILE A 299 12.47 2.30 0.94
CA ILE A 299 11.26 2.05 0.14
C ILE A 299 10.21 3.15 0.39
N GLY A 300 10.06 3.59 1.64
CA GLY A 300 9.15 4.65 2.01
C GLY A 300 9.42 5.96 1.28
N TYR A 301 10.69 6.38 1.20
CA TYR A 301 11.07 7.60 0.47
C TYR A 301 11.12 7.39 -1.06
N LEU A 302 11.79 6.32 -1.53
CA LEU A 302 12.07 6.11 -2.94
C LEU A 302 10.79 5.86 -3.76
N SER A 303 9.77 5.22 -3.18
CA SER A 303 8.50 4.98 -3.87
C SER A 303 7.74 6.28 -4.19
N GLU A 304 7.88 7.32 -3.36
CA GLU A 304 7.27 8.64 -3.57
C GLU A 304 8.16 9.56 -4.40
N ALA A 305 9.47 9.57 -4.12
CA ALA A 305 10.45 10.30 -4.92
C ALA A 305 10.46 9.83 -6.39
N ALA A 306 10.29 8.53 -6.65
CA ALA A 306 10.18 7.97 -7.99
C ALA A 306 8.88 8.35 -8.73
N LYS A 307 7.85 8.85 -8.02
CA LYS A 307 6.62 9.44 -8.56
C LYS A 307 6.69 10.96 -8.71
N GLY A 308 7.71 11.61 -8.14
CA GLY A 308 7.86 13.06 -8.15
C GLY A 308 6.85 13.79 -7.25
N ILE A 309 6.41 13.12 -6.18
CA ILE A 309 5.48 13.67 -5.17
C ILE A 309 6.19 13.91 -3.83
N ASP A 310 7.52 13.99 -3.84
CA ASP A 310 8.28 14.26 -2.64
C ASP A 310 8.11 15.71 -2.15
N GLU A 311 8.20 15.91 -0.84
CA GLU A 311 8.02 17.21 -0.19
C GLU A 311 9.28 17.68 0.55
N SER A 312 9.36 18.98 0.81
CA SER A 312 10.39 19.58 1.69
C SER A 312 10.14 19.17 3.14
N ILE A 313 11.18 18.80 3.89
CA ILE A 313 11.03 18.37 5.30
C ILE A 313 11.20 19.52 6.30
N ASN A 314 11.80 20.65 5.91
CA ASN A 314 11.89 21.85 6.74
C ASN A 314 10.64 22.74 6.61
N GLN A 315 9.51 22.24 7.09
CA GLN A 315 8.24 22.99 7.12
C GLN A 315 7.42 22.64 8.37
N HIS A 316 6.33 23.38 8.60
CA HIS A 316 5.39 23.12 9.68
C HIS A 316 4.78 21.72 9.57
N SER A 317 4.50 21.04 10.69
CA SER A 317 4.02 19.66 10.69
C SER A 317 2.62 19.48 10.07
N ASP A 318 1.85 20.57 10.00
CA ASP A 318 0.56 20.63 9.30
C ASP A 318 0.67 20.97 7.80
N ALA A 319 1.86 21.35 7.31
CA ALA A 319 2.06 21.76 5.92
C ALA A 319 2.24 20.57 4.94
N PHE A 320 2.12 19.33 5.42
CA PHE A 320 2.28 18.13 4.60
C PHE A 320 0.98 17.62 3.92
N TYR A 321 -0.07 18.46 3.88
CA TYR A 321 -1.32 18.22 3.14
C TYR A 321 -1.99 16.85 3.40
N GLY A 322 -1.91 16.33 4.63
CA GLY A 322 -2.49 15.05 5.04
C GLY A 322 -3.23 15.15 6.37
N ALA A 323 -4.47 14.65 6.43
CA ALA A 323 -5.33 14.73 7.62
C ALA A 323 -5.36 13.43 8.48
N LEU A 324 -4.71 12.34 8.04
CA LEU A 324 -4.75 11.00 8.66
C LEU A 324 -3.42 10.23 8.43
N GLY A 325 -2.82 9.74 9.53
CA GLY A 325 -1.65 8.85 9.53
C GLY A 325 -0.40 9.40 8.81
N HIS A 326 0.43 8.49 8.29
CA HIS A 326 1.54 8.76 7.36
C HIS A 326 1.08 9.22 5.95
N GLY A 327 -0.16 9.70 5.81
CA GLY A 327 -0.75 10.10 4.53
C GLY A 327 -0.31 11.49 4.06
N GLY A 328 -0.49 11.76 2.77
CA GLY A 328 -0.01 12.99 2.14
C GLY A 328 1.52 13.01 2.09
N GLY A 329 2.13 14.19 2.26
CA GLY A 329 3.58 14.34 2.34
C GLY A 329 4.19 13.97 3.70
N TYR A 330 3.37 13.64 4.73
CA TYR A 330 3.87 13.45 6.10
C TYR A 330 4.79 12.23 6.20
N ARG A 331 4.63 11.26 5.29
CA ARG A 331 5.54 10.12 5.13
C ARG A 331 7.02 10.55 5.02
N HIS A 332 7.30 11.72 4.43
CA HIS A 332 8.66 12.22 4.28
C HIS A 332 9.31 12.66 5.59
N VAL A 333 8.52 13.03 6.59
CA VAL A 333 9.01 13.36 7.93
C VAL A 333 9.88 12.21 8.46
N TYR A 334 9.41 10.98 8.32
CA TYR A 334 10.13 9.75 8.69
C TYR A 334 11.18 9.39 7.64
N TYR A 335 10.72 8.94 6.45
CA TYR A 335 11.59 8.18 5.55
C TYR A 335 12.57 9.07 4.79
N LYS A 336 12.21 10.30 4.41
CA LYS A 336 13.15 11.19 3.71
C LYS A 336 14.23 11.67 4.68
N THR A 337 13.87 11.97 5.93
CA THR A 337 14.84 12.33 6.96
C THR A 337 15.78 11.18 7.31
N ALA A 338 15.26 9.97 7.54
CA ALA A 338 16.11 8.81 7.81
C ALA A 338 17.01 8.47 6.61
N THR A 339 16.48 8.57 5.38
CA THR A 339 17.26 8.42 4.15
C THR A 339 18.37 9.48 4.07
N MET A 340 18.06 10.73 4.39
CA MET A 340 19.04 11.82 4.44
C MET A 340 20.15 11.49 5.44
N LEU A 341 19.85 11.01 6.65
CA LEU A 341 20.88 10.68 7.65
C LEU A 341 21.79 9.52 7.19
N TRP A 342 21.23 8.47 6.57
CA TRP A 342 22.04 7.41 5.94
C TRP A 342 22.88 7.93 4.75
N ASN A 343 22.37 8.89 3.97
CA ASN A 343 23.13 9.51 2.88
C ASN A 343 24.18 10.52 3.39
N LEU A 344 23.96 11.13 4.56
CA LEU A 344 24.97 11.94 5.23
C LEU A 344 26.12 11.05 5.74
N GLN A 345 25.79 9.87 6.28
CA GLN A 345 26.79 8.85 6.58
C GLN A 345 27.56 8.42 5.33
N TYR A 346 26.88 8.21 4.19
CA TYR A 346 27.53 7.89 2.92
C TYR A 346 28.53 8.97 2.48
N VAL A 347 28.21 10.25 2.70
CA VAL A 347 29.08 11.40 2.37
C VAL A 347 30.28 11.48 3.31
N LEU A 348 30.07 11.40 4.62
CA LEU A 348 31.10 11.61 5.65
C LEU A 348 31.98 10.38 5.92
N GLY A 349 31.44 9.18 5.68
CA GLY A 349 31.98 7.92 6.18
C GLY A 349 31.52 7.62 7.61
N ASP A 350 31.58 6.35 7.99
CA ASP A 350 30.90 5.82 9.17
C ASP A 350 31.40 6.44 10.49
N THR A 351 32.73 6.51 10.68
CA THR A 351 33.35 7.03 11.92
C THR A 351 33.09 8.52 12.13
N LEU A 352 33.30 9.33 11.08
CA LEU A 352 33.13 10.78 11.18
C LEU A 352 31.65 11.15 11.41
N PHE A 353 30.74 10.48 10.71
CA PHE A 353 29.31 10.64 10.91
C PHE A 353 28.88 10.29 12.34
N GLN A 354 29.26 9.11 12.84
CA GLN A 354 28.84 8.66 14.17
C GLN A 354 29.34 9.61 15.26
N ASN A 355 30.60 10.05 15.15
CA ASN A 355 31.17 11.00 16.09
C ASN A 355 30.48 12.38 16.04
N ALA A 356 30.11 12.86 14.85
CA ALA A 356 29.36 14.10 14.68
C ALA A 356 27.95 14.01 15.27
N MET A 357 27.25 12.88 15.08
CA MET A 357 25.94 12.65 15.71
C MET A 357 26.05 12.62 17.24
N LYS A 358 27.09 11.98 17.79
CA LYS A 358 27.37 12.02 19.24
C LYS A 358 27.61 13.44 19.73
N HIS A 359 28.32 14.25 18.96
CA HIS A 359 28.53 15.65 19.29
C HIS A 359 27.22 16.44 19.32
N TYR A 360 26.39 16.31 18.27
CA TYR A 360 25.08 16.96 18.21
C TYR A 360 24.19 16.57 19.41
N PHE A 361 24.06 15.28 19.71
CA PHE A 361 23.26 14.83 20.84
C PHE A 361 23.77 15.43 22.16
N ASN A 362 25.08 15.33 22.44
CA ASN A 362 25.63 15.84 23.70
C ASN A 362 25.53 17.37 23.82
N GLN A 363 25.55 18.09 22.70
CA GLN A 363 25.39 19.55 22.68
C GLN A 363 23.94 19.98 22.97
N TRP A 364 22.95 19.23 22.47
CA TRP A 364 21.53 19.62 22.51
C TRP A 364 20.68 18.80 23.47
N LYS A 365 21.30 17.91 24.24
CA LYS A 365 20.66 17.18 25.32
C LYS A 365 20.06 18.17 26.34
N PHE A 366 18.79 17.93 26.68
CA PHE A 366 17.91 18.77 27.48
C PHE A 366 17.77 20.21 26.96
N CYS A 367 17.86 20.39 25.65
CA CYS A 367 17.65 21.65 24.95
C CYS A 367 16.63 21.47 23.80
N HIS A 368 16.26 22.58 23.16
CA HIS A 368 15.28 22.60 22.07
C HIS A 368 15.92 23.04 20.73
N PRO A 369 16.54 22.13 19.96
CA PRO A 369 17.20 22.47 18.70
C PRO A 369 16.23 22.64 17.53
N TYR A 370 16.74 23.29 16.48
CA TYR A 370 16.14 23.39 15.15
C TYR A 370 17.06 22.81 14.07
N PHE A 371 16.60 22.78 12.83
CA PHE A 371 17.39 22.26 11.70
C PHE A 371 18.72 22.98 11.51
N GLU A 372 18.77 24.30 11.70
CA GLU A 372 20.05 25.02 11.60
C GLU A 372 21.01 24.67 12.73
N ASP A 373 20.51 24.29 13.90
CA ASP A 373 21.35 23.85 15.01
C ASP A 373 22.00 22.50 14.70
N PHE A 374 21.22 21.55 14.20
CA PHE A 374 21.74 20.27 13.72
C PHE A 374 22.77 20.47 12.62
N ARG A 375 22.43 21.25 11.58
CA ARG A 375 23.35 21.63 10.49
C ARG A 375 24.66 22.20 11.05
N ASN A 376 24.57 23.16 11.97
CA ASN A 376 25.73 23.83 12.55
C ASN A 376 26.56 22.88 13.39
N SER A 377 25.96 22.05 14.24
CA SER A 377 26.67 21.04 15.03
C SER A 377 27.44 20.05 14.15
N MET A 378 26.84 19.59 13.06
CA MET A 378 27.50 18.69 12.12
C MET A 378 28.68 19.38 11.41
N ILE A 379 28.50 20.60 10.91
CA ILE A 379 29.56 21.37 10.24
C ILE A 379 30.70 21.72 11.21
N GLN A 380 30.37 22.15 12.43
CA GLN A 380 31.35 22.52 13.46
C GLN A 380 32.22 21.34 13.87
N TYR A 381 31.62 20.16 14.05
CA TYR A 381 32.36 18.96 14.42
C TYR A 381 33.21 18.41 13.27
N THR A 382 32.63 18.36 12.07
CA THR A 382 33.29 17.72 10.92
C THR A 382 34.33 18.63 10.25
N HIS A 383 34.20 19.95 10.43
CA HIS A 383 34.93 20.98 9.68
C HIS A 383 34.74 20.89 8.15
N VAL A 384 33.60 20.33 7.72
CA VAL A 384 33.22 20.17 6.32
C VAL A 384 32.07 21.11 5.97
N ASP A 385 32.15 21.78 4.83
CA ASP A 385 31.01 22.50 4.29
C ASP A 385 29.94 21.51 3.77
N LEU A 386 28.87 21.37 4.55
CA LEU A 386 27.71 20.52 4.29
C LEU A 386 26.46 21.33 3.92
N ASN A 387 26.58 22.64 3.66
CA ASN A 387 25.41 23.46 3.35
C ASN A 387 24.68 22.96 2.10
N TRP A 388 25.43 22.63 1.04
CA TRP A 388 24.88 22.03 -0.18
C TRP A 388 24.03 20.77 0.11
N PHE A 389 24.46 19.94 1.07
CA PHE A 389 23.80 18.68 1.39
C PHE A 389 22.45 18.95 2.06
N PHE A 390 22.47 19.77 3.10
CA PHE A 390 21.26 20.11 3.85
C PHE A 390 20.28 20.95 3.02
N ASP A 391 20.77 21.86 2.16
CA ASP A 391 19.91 22.63 1.26
C ASP A 391 19.18 21.73 0.25
N GLU A 392 19.84 20.69 -0.23
CA GLU A 392 19.24 19.75 -1.16
C GLU A 392 18.23 18.83 -0.46
N TRP A 393 18.56 18.28 0.71
CA TRP A 393 17.71 17.32 1.41
C TRP A 393 16.58 17.95 2.23
N MET A 394 16.85 19.05 2.93
CA MET A 394 15.89 19.65 3.87
C MET A 394 14.95 20.65 3.21
N GLU A 395 15.43 21.39 2.21
CA GLU A 395 14.74 22.57 1.66
C GLU A 395 14.14 22.35 0.27
N SER A 396 14.33 21.16 -0.33
CA SER A 396 13.99 20.94 -1.73
C SER A 396 13.35 19.58 -2.01
N THR A 397 12.72 19.46 -3.17
CA THR A 397 12.16 18.21 -3.71
C THR A 397 13.07 17.62 -4.81
N LYS A 398 14.38 17.89 -4.74
CA LYS A 398 15.35 17.34 -5.69
C LYS A 398 15.58 15.87 -5.34
N THR A 399 15.96 15.07 -6.33
CA THR A 399 16.25 13.64 -6.15
C THR A 399 17.63 13.28 -6.68
N ILE A 400 18.18 12.18 -6.14
CA ILE A 400 19.40 11.52 -6.61
C ILE A 400 19.03 10.57 -7.76
N ASP A 401 19.69 10.69 -8.91
CA ASP A 401 19.56 9.76 -10.05
C ASP A 401 20.84 9.89 -10.90
N TYR A 402 21.71 8.88 -10.83
CA TYR A 402 22.93 8.76 -11.61
C TYR A 402 22.78 7.64 -12.65
N ALA A 403 23.70 7.61 -13.61
CA ALA A 403 23.72 6.55 -14.61
C ALA A 403 25.12 6.35 -15.19
N VAL A 404 25.46 5.10 -15.50
CA VAL A 404 26.61 4.78 -16.35
C VAL A 404 26.19 5.03 -17.81
N LYS A 405 26.71 6.10 -18.43
CA LYS A 405 26.28 6.51 -19.78
C LYS A 405 27.03 5.77 -20.89
N SER A 406 28.34 5.61 -20.74
CA SER A 406 29.16 4.88 -21.72
C SER A 406 30.50 4.47 -21.14
N VAL A 407 31.07 3.37 -21.65
CA VAL A 407 32.43 2.93 -21.35
C VAL A 407 33.17 2.80 -22.66
N GLN A 408 34.22 3.61 -22.84
CA GLN A 408 35.01 3.64 -24.07
C GLN A 408 36.46 3.32 -23.74
N ARG A 409 37.10 2.46 -24.53
CA ARG A 409 38.54 2.27 -24.44
C ARG A 409 39.22 3.51 -25.03
N HIS A 410 40.19 4.08 -24.32
CA HIS A 410 40.92 5.26 -24.76
C HIS A 410 42.26 4.86 -25.38
N GLU A 411 43.24 4.43 -24.56
CA GLU A 411 44.56 4.01 -25.01
C GLU A 411 45.11 2.88 -24.14
N GLY A 412 45.66 1.82 -24.76
CA GLY A 412 46.17 0.66 -24.03
C GLY A 412 45.10 0.07 -23.10
N ASP A 413 45.38 0.02 -21.81
CA ASP A 413 44.48 -0.51 -20.79
C ASP A 413 43.65 0.56 -20.07
N ARG A 414 43.66 1.79 -20.60
CA ARG A 414 42.91 2.94 -20.08
C ARG A 414 41.53 3.04 -20.71
N TYR A 415 40.53 3.28 -19.87
CA TYR A 415 39.13 3.42 -20.24
C TYR A 415 38.56 4.75 -19.75
N HIS A 416 37.73 5.38 -20.57
CA HIS A 416 36.87 6.49 -20.18
C HIS A 416 35.48 5.98 -19.82
N VAL A 417 35.13 6.13 -18.55
CA VAL A 417 33.80 5.82 -18.01
C VAL A 417 33.03 7.12 -17.87
N LYS A 418 32.02 7.32 -18.70
CA LYS A 418 31.17 8.51 -18.67
C LYS A 418 29.96 8.27 -17.79
N PHE A 419 29.82 9.05 -16.73
CA PHE A 419 28.64 9.09 -15.88
C PHE A 419 27.72 10.25 -16.28
N LYS A 420 26.41 10.09 -16.03
CA LYS A 420 25.42 11.17 -16.15
C LYS A 420 24.66 11.31 -14.83
N ARG A 421 24.60 12.52 -14.30
CA ARG A 421 23.68 12.90 -13.22
C ARG A 421 22.37 13.36 -13.86
N LYS A 422 21.33 12.55 -13.75
CA LYS A 422 19.97 12.84 -14.25
C LYS A 422 19.13 13.54 -13.21
N GLY A 423 19.31 13.17 -11.94
CA GLY A 423 18.72 13.81 -10.78
C GLY A 423 19.35 15.18 -10.53
N ARG A 424 18.67 16.00 -9.74
CA ARG A 424 19.12 17.38 -9.46
C ARG A 424 20.01 17.49 -8.23
N MET A 425 19.99 16.48 -7.34
CA MET A 425 20.90 16.41 -6.20
C MET A 425 22.28 15.99 -6.65
N GLN A 426 23.31 16.63 -6.09
CA GLN A 426 24.70 16.24 -6.29
C GLN A 426 25.17 15.43 -5.08
N MET A 427 25.98 14.40 -5.30
CA MET A 427 26.52 13.54 -4.27
C MET A 427 27.94 13.15 -4.68
N PRO A 428 28.86 12.88 -3.75
CA PRO A 428 30.06 12.17 -4.12
C PRO A 428 29.67 10.78 -4.65
N LEU A 429 30.48 10.18 -5.53
CA LEU A 429 30.14 8.94 -6.21
C LEU A 429 31.17 7.85 -5.92
N ASP A 430 30.77 6.83 -5.18
CA ASP A 430 31.49 5.56 -5.13
C ASP A 430 31.11 4.71 -6.34
N PHE A 431 32.09 4.11 -7.02
CA PHE A 431 31.79 3.09 -8.03
C PHE A 431 32.85 1.99 -8.05
N ARG A 432 32.45 0.81 -8.52
CA ARG A 432 33.30 -0.36 -8.68
C ARG A 432 33.42 -0.74 -10.14
N VAL A 433 34.63 -1.01 -10.59
CA VAL A 433 34.90 -1.66 -11.88
C VAL A 433 35.20 -3.13 -11.62
N ILE A 434 34.46 -4.02 -12.29
CA ILE A 434 34.70 -5.45 -12.30
C ILE A 434 35.41 -5.77 -13.60
N ALA A 435 36.64 -6.26 -13.50
CA ALA A 435 37.45 -6.62 -14.65
C ALA A 435 37.09 -8.01 -15.20
N LYS A 436 37.55 -8.34 -16.42
CA LYS A 436 37.19 -9.62 -17.08
C LYS A 436 37.78 -10.85 -16.37
N ASP A 437 38.90 -10.69 -15.69
CA ASP A 437 39.52 -11.72 -14.83
C ASP A 437 38.85 -11.85 -13.45
N GLY A 438 37.88 -11.00 -13.13
CA GLY A 438 37.17 -10.98 -11.84
C GLY A 438 37.75 -10.03 -10.79
N GLN A 439 38.90 -9.39 -11.06
CA GLN A 439 39.46 -8.39 -10.14
C GLN A 439 38.52 -7.19 -10.00
N GLN A 440 38.43 -6.65 -8.78
CA GLN A 440 37.55 -5.52 -8.46
C GLN A 440 38.39 -4.30 -8.09
N TYR A 441 38.06 -3.16 -8.68
CA TYR A 441 38.70 -1.87 -8.42
C TYR A 441 37.64 -0.89 -7.93
N ASN A 442 37.83 -0.34 -6.72
CA ASN A 442 36.93 0.65 -6.14
C ASN A 442 37.46 2.06 -6.40
N PHE A 443 36.59 2.96 -6.80
CA PHE A 443 36.89 4.36 -7.10
C PHE A 443 35.92 5.28 -6.36
N TYR A 444 36.41 6.49 -6.04
CA TYR A 444 35.66 7.53 -5.36
C TYR A 444 35.79 8.85 -6.13
N ILE A 445 34.66 9.47 -6.47
CA ILE A 445 34.61 10.80 -7.11
C ILE A 445 34.03 11.79 -6.09
N PRO A 446 34.83 12.72 -5.57
CA PRO A 446 34.33 13.80 -4.72
C PRO A 446 33.38 14.73 -5.50
N ASN A 447 32.34 15.26 -4.86
CA ASN A 447 31.52 16.37 -5.37
C ASN A 447 32.00 17.73 -4.83
N THR A 448 32.63 17.74 -3.66
CA THR A 448 33.24 18.93 -3.05
C THR A 448 34.75 18.76 -2.85
N TRP A 449 35.38 19.70 -2.15
CA TRP A 449 36.80 19.59 -1.77
C TRP A 449 37.02 18.60 -0.63
N PHE A 450 35.98 18.23 0.10
CA PHE A 450 36.06 17.19 1.11
C PHE A 450 36.24 15.82 0.47
N ARG A 451 37.09 14.99 1.08
CA ARG A 451 37.32 13.60 0.71
C ARG A 451 37.12 12.75 1.95
N LYS A 452 36.15 11.84 1.91
CA LYS A 452 35.96 10.88 2.99
C LYS A 452 37.13 9.91 3.06
N GLN A 453 37.38 9.37 4.25
CA GLN A 453 38.35 8.29 4.42
C GLN A 453 37.84 7.04 3.70
N THR A 454 38.62 6.51 2.76
CA THR A 454 38.25 5.34 1.95
C THR A 454 39.49 4.66 1.38
N ASP A 455 39.42 3.34 1.18
CA ASP A 455 40.44 2.55 0.48
C ASP A 455 40.28 2.60 -1.05
N ALA A 456 39.26 3.30 -1.56
CA ALA A 456 39.02 3.48 -2.98
C ALA A 456 40.01 4.47 -3.62
N ILE A 457 40.31 4.27 -4.90
CA ILE A 457 41.12 5.20 -5.69
C ILE A 457 40.32 6.50 -5.88
N THR A 458 40.82 7.59 -5.30
CA THR A 458 40.15 8.90 -5.40
C THR A 458 40.48 9.56 -6.74
N LEU A 459 39.43 9.88 -7.50
CA LEU A 459 39.50 10.56 -8.79
C LEU A 459 39.33 12.09 -8.64
N PRO A 460 39.57 12.89 -9.69
CA PRO A 460 39.30 14.33 -9.66
C PRO A 460 37.85 14.64 -9.30
N LYS A 461 37.62 15.79 -8.64
CA LYS A 461 36.29 16.24 -8.25
C LYS A 461 35.35 16.39 -9.45
N TRP A 462 34.09 16.00 -9.30
CA TRP A 462 33.04 16.33 -10.27
C TRP A 462 32.58 17.77 -10.06
N TYR A 463 32.99 18.67 -10.96
CA TYR A 463 32.50 20.05 -11.01
C TYR A 463 31.12 20.08 -11.68
N GLY A 464 30.04 20.06 -10.89
CA GLY A 464 28.68 20.17 -11.40
C GLY A 464 27.69 20.57 -10.31
N TRP A 465 26.63 21.27 -10.68
CA TRP A 465 25.60 21.76 -9.75
C TRP A 465 24.24 21.79 -10.44
N ASP A 466 23.21 21.20 -9.83
CA ASP A 466 21.84 21.14 -10.38
C ASP A 466 21.78 20.70 -11.87
N ARG A 467 21.60 21.60 -12.85
CA ARG A 467 21.61 21.24 -14.28
C ARG A 467 22.95 21.51 -14.99
N LEU A 468 23.90 22.13 -14.31
CA LEU A 468 25.22 22.46 -14.82
C LEU A 468 26.16 21.25 -14.75
N HIS A 469 26.89 21.03 -15.83
CA HIS A 469 27.87 19.94 -16.00
C HIS A 469 27.37 18.56 -15.51
N PRO A 470 26.26 18.05 -16.05
CA PRO A 470 25.65 16.80 -15.60
C PRO A 470 26.40 15.55 -16.07
N PHE A 471 27.58 15.70 -16.67
CA PHE A 471 28.42 14.59 -17.13
C PHE A 471 29.79 14.64 -16.47
N TYR A 472 30.33 13.47 -16.13
CA TYR A 472 31.70 13.29 -15.67
C TYR A 472 32.33 12.14 -16.43
N SER A 473 33.62 12.27 -16.79
CA SER A 473 34.37 11.19 -17.44
C SER A 473 35.52 10.78 -16.52
N ALA A 474 35.45 9.57 -15.98
CA ALA A 474 36.51 8.96 -15.20
C ALA A 474 37.49 8.23 -16.13
N GLU A 475 38.80 8.48 -15.97
CA GLU A 475 39.84 7.65 -16.57
C GLU A 475 40.24 6.55 -15.58
N VAL A 476 40.14 5.29 -16.01
CA VAL A 476 40.49 4.12 -15.18
C VAL A 476 41.43 3.19 -15.96
N ASN A 477 42.40 2.60 -15.28
CA ASN A 477 43.34 1.64 -15.88
C ASN A 477 42.96 0.21 -15.47
N ILE A 478 42.56 -0.62 -16.43
CA ILE A 478 42.02 -1.97 -16.19
C ILE A 478 42.63 -2.94 -17.22
N PRO A 479 43.78 -3.59 -16.90
CA PRO A 479 44.55 -4.40 -17.85
C PRO A 479 43.79 -5.53 -18.54
N SER A 480 43.01 -6.31 -17.78
CA SER A 480 42.20 -7.39 -18.35
C SER A 480 40.90 -6.91 -19.02
N GLY A 481 40.65 -5.59 -19.00
CA GLY A 481 39.47 -4.93 -19.54
C GLY A 481 38.22 -5.02 -18.66
N ILE A 482 37.22 -4.20 -18.98
CA ILE A 482 36.03 -3.99 -18.14
C ILE A 482 34.91 -4.98 -18.48
N LYS A 483 34.55 -5.83 -17.51
CA LYS A 483 33.34 -6.67 -17.55
C LYS A 483 32.10 -5.86 -17.21
N ASP A 484 32.10 -5.18 -16.07
CA ASP A 484 30.97 -4.40 -15.57
C ASP A 484 31.43 -3.19 -14.75
N ILE A 485 30.52 -2.24 -14.54
CA ILE A 485 30.71 -1.07 -13.67
C ILE A 485 29.46 -0.92 -12.83
N LEU A 486 29.62 -0.68 -11.53
CA LEU A 486 28.54 -0.50 -10.56
C LEU A 486 28.74 0.80 -9.80
N ILE A 487 27.82 1.75 -9.94
CA ILE A 487 27.69 2.89 -9.05
C ILE A 487 27.11 2.41 -7.71
N ASP A 488 27.65 2.93 -6.62
CA ASP A 488 27.29 2.60 -5.24
C ASP A 488 27.23 1.08 -4.97
N PRO A 489 28.39 0.42 -4.87
CA PRO A 489 28.44 -1.00 -4.53
C PRO A 489 27.92 -1.31 -3.11
N THR A 490 27.62 -0.30 -2.28
CA THR A 490 27.10 -0.47 -0.92
C THR A 490 25.58 -0.37 -0.82
N ASN A 491 24.89 0.04 -1.89
CA ASN A 491 23.44 0.30 -1.92
C ASN A 491 22.97 1.25 -0.80
N ARG A 492 23.70 2.33 -0.57
CA ARG A 492 23.38 3.40 0.41
C ARG A 492 23.00 4.74 -0.24
N LEU A 493 23.34 4.92 -1.51
CA LEU A 493 22.99 6.10 -2.27
C LEU A 493 21.52 5.98 -2.69
N ALA A 494 20.67 6.88 -2.20
CA ALA A 494 19.22 6.85 -2.40
C ALA A 494 18.80 7.26 -3.83
N ASP A 495 19.32 6.56 -4.82
CA ASP A 495 19.09 6.77 -6.23
C ASP A 495 17.70 6.28 -6.63
N VAL A 496 16.86 7.17 -7.17
CA VAL A 496 15.47 6.87 -7.55
C VAL A 496 15.35 6.03 -8.82
N TYR A 497 16.48 5.65 -9.45
CA TYR A 497 16.53 4.74 -10.59
C TYR A 497 17.85 3.95 -10.73
N MET A 498 18.16 3.11 -9.74
CA MET A 498 19.35 2.24 -9.77
C MET A 498 19.54 1.29 -10.96
N PRO A 499 18.52 0.84 -11.73
CA PRO A 499 18.76 -0.14 -12.79
C PRO A 499 19.87 0.29 -13.77
N ASP A 500 19.99 1.59 -14.06
CA ASP A 500 21.04 2.14 -14.94
C ASP A 500 22.28 2.72 -14.24
N ASN A 501 22.44 2.43 -12.95
CA ASN A 501 23.69 2.58 -12.21
C ASN A 501 24.76 1.54 -12.59
N ARG A 502 24.49 0.73 -13.61
CA ARG A 502 25.41 -0.28 -14.14
C ARG A 502 25.64 -0.14 -15.64
N LYS A 503 26.79 -0.63 -16.12
CA LYS A 503 27.09 -0.72 -17.57
C LYS A 503 26.06 -1.59 -18.29
N ARG A 504 25.66 -2.70 -17.67
CA ARG A 504 24.55 -3.55 -18.13
C ARG A 504 23.39 -3.34 -17.17
N TRP A 505 22.20 -3.10 -17.73
CA TRP A 505 21.01 -2.84 -16.93
C TRP A 505 20.80 -3.95 -15.89
N SER A 506 20.60 -3.57 -14.63
CA SER A 506 20.41 -4.54 -13.55
C SER A 506 19.01 -5.12 -13.62
N VAL A 507 18.89 -6.38 -14.06
CA VAL A 507 17.62 -7.11 -14.18
C VAL A 507 17.69 -8.39 -13.35
N GLY A 508 16.79 -8.52 -12.38
CA GLY A 508 16.61 -9.74 -11.59
C GLY A 508 15.54 -10.62 -12.22
N LEU A 509 15.90 -11.84 -12.63
CA LEU A 509 14.95 -12.83 -13.15
C LEU A 509 14.44 -13.71 -12.00
N HIS A 510 13.14 -13.77 -11.82
CA HIS A 510 12.47 -14.49 -10.74
C HIS A 510 11.36 -15.38 -11.30
N PHE A 511 11.09 -16.50 -10.63
CA PHE A 511 9.88 -17.26 -10.88
C PHE A 511 8.69 -16.51 -10.25
N ASP A 512 7.61 -16.36 -10.99
CA ASP A 512 6.36 -15.80 -10.47
C ASP A 512 5.65 -16.84 -9.60
N SER A 513 5.90 -16.77 -8.28
CA SER A 513 5.27 -17.62 -7.29
C SER A 513 3.89 -17.12 -6.84
N GLU A 514 3.41 -15.98 -7.36
CA GLU A 514 2.18 -15.32 -6.90
C GLU A 514 2.17 -15.00 -5.39
N ILE A 515 3.33 -14.95 -4.74
CA ILE A 515 3.49 -14.46 -3.35
C ILE A 515 3.88 -12.98 -3.40
N TYR A 516 3.35 -12.20 -2.46
CA TYR A 516 3.80 -10.83 -2.26
C TYR A 516 5.27 -10.76 -1.84
N THR A 517 6.02 -9.85 -2.46
CA THR A 517 7.41 -9.58 -2.11
C THR A 517 7.59 -8.07 -2.10
N LEU A 518 8.36 -7.54 -1.16
CA LEU A 518 8.62 -6.11 -1.12
C LEU A 518 9.18 -5.57 -2.47
N PRO A 519 8.82 -4.33 -2.84
CA PRO A 519 9.42 -3.65 -3.97
C PRO A 519 10.94 -3.59 -3.83
N ASP A 520 11.67 -3.85 -4.92
CA ASP A 520 13.14 -3.77 -4.95
C ASP A 520 13.55 -2.51 -5.70
N TRP A 521 14.28 -1.64 -5.02
CA TRP A 521 14.75 -0.37 -5.56
C TRP A 521 16.12 -0.46 -6.24
N LYS A 522 16.80 -1.62 -6.14
CA LYS A 522 18.19 -1.83 -6.60
C LYS A 522 18.27 -2.37 -8.02
N GLN A 523 17.22 -3.04 -8.49
CA GLN A 523 17.19 -3.66 -9.82
C GLN A 523 15.78 -3.65 -10.42
N TYR A 524 15.72 -3.81 -11.73
CA TYR A 524 14.48 -4.07 -12.44
C TYR A 524 14.08 -5.53 -12.23
N LYS A 525 12.87 -5.80 -11.72
CA LYS A 525 12.41 -7.17 -11.48
C LYS A 525 11.69 -7.69 -12.73
N LEU A 526 12.04 -8.90 -13.15
CA LEU A 526 11.39 -9.67 -14.19
C LEU A 526 10.91 -10.98 -13.60
N TYR A 527 9.62 -11.26 -13.69
CA TYR A 527 9.00 -12.50 -13.25
C TYR A 527 8.57 -13.33 -14.45
N TRP A 528 8.69 -14.66 -14.35
CA TRP A 528 8.22 -15.58 -15.37
C TRP A 528 7.50 -16.78 -14.75
N ARG A 529 6.51 -17.32 -15.46
CA ARG A 529 5.88 -18.60 -15.14
C ARG A 529 5.29 -19.27 -16.38
N PRO A 530 5.14 -20.61 -16.38
CA PRO A 530 4.28 -21.27 -17.36
C PRO A 530 2.84 -20.82 -17.16
N ASP A 531 2.09 -20.71 -18.26
CA ASP A 531 0.67 -20.38 -18.26
C ASP A 531 -0.10 -21.44 -19.05
N VAL A 532 -1.26 -21.85 -18.55
CA VAL A 532 -2.14 -22.82 -19.19
C VAL A 532 -3.55 -22.28 -19.18
N TRP A 533 -4.19 -22.32 -20.35
CA TRP A 533 -5.58 -21.93 -20.52
C TRP A 533 -6.31 -22.90 -21.46
N HIS A 534 -7.63 -22.80 -21.53
CA HIS A 534 -8.45 -23.58 -22.45
C HIS A 534 -9.64 -22.75 -22.92
N ASN A 535 -10.01 -22.90 -24.19
CA ASN A 535 -11.32 -22.51 -24.70
C ASN A 535 -11.81 -23.52 -25.75
N ALA A 536 -13.09 -23.44 -26.12
CA ALA A 536 -13.74 -24.39 -27.03
C ALA A 536 -13.20 -24.37 -28.47
N PHE A 537 -12.50 -23.30 -28.88
CA PHE A 537 -12.06 -23.09 -30.26
C PHE A 537 -10.55 -23.31 -30.45
N ASP A 538 -9.71 -22.77 -29.57
CA ASP A 538 -8.24 -22.99 -29.58
C ASP A 538 -7.86 -24.36 -28.99
N GLY A 539 -8.74 -24.95 -28.19
CA GLY A 539 -8.43 -26.10 -27.36
C GLY A 539 -7.51 -25.74 -26.19
N LEU A 540 -6.62 -26.66 -25.82
CA LEU A 540 -5.61 -26.45 -24.79
C LEU A 540 -4.57 -25.43 -25.27
N LYS A 541 -4.38 -24.37 -24.48
CA LYS A 541 -3.41 -23.30 -24.70
C LYS A 541 -2.29 -23.45 -23.69
N THR A 542 -1.05 -23.56 -24.18
CA THR A 542 0.14 -23.64 -23.33
C THR A 542 1.06 -22.48 -23.65
N GLY A 543 1.51 -21.77 -22.63
CA GLY A 543 2.18 -20.50 -22.81
C GLY A 543 3.17 -20.15 -21.71
N ILE A 544 3.72 -18.95 -21.84
CA ILE A 544 4.60 -18.34 -20.86
C ILE A 544 4.06 -16.96 -20.54
N HIS A 545 3.97 -16.66 -19.25
CA HIS A 545 3.72 -15.34 -18.73
C HIS A 545 5.04 -14.72 -18.27
N ILE A 546 5.25 -13.46 -18.64
CA ILE A 546 6.38 -12.65 -18.22
C ILE A 546 5.84 -11.30 -17.80
N GLU A 547 6.21 -10.84 -16.60
CA GLU A 547 5.93 -9.48 -16.16
C GLU A 547 7.20 -8.83 -15.62
N GLY A 548 7.26 -7.51 -15.65
CA GLY A 548 8.40 -6.81 -15.08
C GLY A 548 8.03 -5.42 -14.60
N ASN A 549 8.77 -4.92 -13.62
CA ASN A 549 8.58 -3.59 -13.08
C ASN A 549 9.82 -3.09 -12.34
N TYR A 550 9.88 -1.77 -12.13
CA TYR A 550 10.76 -1.15 -11.14
C TYR A 550 9.93 -0.46 -10.06
N LEU A 551 10.16 -0.85 -8.80
CA LEU A 551 9.42 -0.36 -7.62
C LEU A 551 7.89 -0.52 -7.72
N GLU A 552 7.38 -1.41 -8.57
CA GLU A 552 5.95 -1.50 -8.93
C GLU A 552 5.36 -0.22 -9.55
N LEU A 553 6.22 0.69 -10.02
CA LEU A 553 5.85 2.05 -10.43
C LEU A 553 6.28 2.44 -11.85
N LYS A 554 7.50 2.07 -12.25
CA LYS A 554 8.08 2.47 -13.55
C LYS A 554 8.20 1.28 -14.49
N ASN A 555 7.90 1.53 -15.77
CA ASN A 555 8.04 0.56 -16.86
C ASN A 555 7.37 -0.79 -16.57
N LYS A 556 6.20 -0.80 -15.93
CA LYS A 556 5.49 -2.03 -15.63
C LYS A 556 5.04 -2.65 -16.95
N PHE A 557 5.35 -3.90 -17.21
CA PHE A 557 4.77 -4.61 -18.33
C PHE A 557 4.31 -5.99 -17.93
N SER A 558 3.37 -6.52 -18.69
CA SER A 558 2.86 -7.87 -18.58
C SER A 558 2.68 -8.42 -19.99
N MET A 559 3.22 -9.61 -20.23
CA MET A 559 3.14 -10.29 -21.52
C MET A 559 2.83 -11.76 -21.28
N THR A 560 1.73 -12.25 -21.85
CA THR A 560 1.48 -13.69 -21.96
C THR A 560 1.41 -14.07 -23.41
N THR A 561 2.09 -15.15 -23.79
CA THR A 561 2.01 -15.73 -25.13
C THR A 561 1.62 -17.20 -25.00
N TRP A 562 0.66 -17.64 -25.81
CA TRP A 562 0.17 -19.02 -25.84
C TRP A 562 0.32 -19.62 -27.23
N TYR A 563 0.67 -20.91 -27.24
CA TYR A 563 0.48 -21.79 -28.39
C TYR A 563 -0.88 -22.48 -28.28
N ASN A 564 -1.66 -22.44 -29.36
CA ASN A 564 -2.99 -23.02 -29.45
C ASN A 564 -2.92 -24.40 -30.09
N SER A 565 -3.17 -25.46 -29.31
CA SER A 565 -2.86 -26.83 -29.74
C SER A 565 -3.99 -27.58 -30.42
N THR A 566 -5.22 -27.04 -30.46
CA THR A 566 -6.47 -27.72 -30.89
C THR A 566 -6.84 -28.98 -30.08
N LEU A 567 -6.04 -29.37 -29.09
CA LEU A 567 -6.36 -30.48 -28.21
C LEU A 567 -7.59 -30.12 -27.37
N PHE A 568 -8.58 -31.02 -27.30
CA PHE A 568 -9.86 -30.77 -26.63
C PHE A 568 -10.65 -29.59 -27.22
N GLN A 569 -10.48 -29.31 -28.53
CA GLN A 569 -11.32 -28.40 -29.28
C GLN A 569 -12.71 -29.03 -29.51
N ASN A 570 -13.76 -28.22 -29.49
CA ASN A 570 -15.09 -28.66 -29.92
C ASN A 570 -15.11 -28.89 -31.44
N LYS A 571 -15.96 -29.80 -31.92
CA LYS A 571 -16.15 -30.01 -33.36
C LYS A 571 -16.86 -28.80 -33.97
N ILE A 572 -16.08 -27.82 -34.44
CA ILE A 572 -16.57 -26.64 -35.15
C ILE A 572 -16.38 -26.92 -36.64
N THR A 573 -17.48 -26.98 -37.38
CA THR A 573 -17.50 -27.36 -38.79
C THR A 573 -17.71 -26.15 -39.69
N ARG A 574 -16.85 -26.01 -40.71
CA ARG A 574 -17.01 -25.05 -41.79
C ARG A 574 -18.06 -25.61 -42.77
N TYR A 575 -19.10 -24.85 -43.10
CA TYR A 575 -19.97 -25.16 -44.23
C TYR A 575 -19.49 -24.39 -45.45
N ILE A 576 -18.41 -24.87 -46.08
CA ILE A 576 -18.00 -24.39 -47.41
C ILE A 576 -17.89 -25.61 -48.31
N SER A 577 -18.67 -25.62 -49.39
CA SER A 577 -18.60 -26.59 -50.49
C SER A 577 -18.65 -28.08 -50.11
N GLY A 578 -19.55 -28.48 -49.21
CA GLY A 578 -19.88 -29.90 -48.99
C GLY A 578 -18.81 -30.76 -48.30
N ASP A 579 -17.72 -30.16 -47.81
CA ASP A 579 -16.65 -30.86 -47.08
C ASP A 579 -16.44 -30.22 -45.70
N SER A 580 -16.59 -31.02 -44.64
CA SER A 580 -16.52 -30.57 -43.26
C SER A 580 -15.07 -30.51 -42.77
N THR A 581 -14.32 -29.46 -43.11
CA THR A 581 -12.96 -29.25 -42.58
C THR A 581 -13.01 -28.51 -41.24
N LEU A 582 -12.27 -28.99 -40.24
CA LEU A 582 -12.01 -28.27 -38.98
C LEU A 582 -11.29 -26.95 -39.29
N VAL A 583 -11.81 -25.84 -38.75
CA VAL A 583 -11.13 -24.54 -38.84
C VAL A 583 -9.90 -24.56 -37.92
N SER A 584 -8.73 -24.26 -38.48
CA SER A 584 -7.50 -24.15 -37.71
C SER A 584 -7.46 -22.80 -37.01
N PRO A 585 -7.40 -22.73 -35.68
CA PRO A 585 -7.19 -21.47 -34.98
C PRO A 585 -5.84 -20.87 -35.37
N SER A 586 -5.68 -19.57 -35.11
CA SER A 586 -4.35 -18.97 -35.11
C SER A 586 -3.45 -19.78 -34.17
N PRO A 587 -2.23 -20.15 -34.60
CA PRO A 587 -1.34 -20.96 -33.77
C PRO A 587 -0.87 -20.22 -32.51
N LEU A 588 -0.97 -18.88 -32.51
CA LEU A 588 -0.49 -18.03 -31.43
C LEU A 588 -1.57 -17.05 -30.96
N SER A 589 -1.66 -16.90 -29.64
CA SER A 589 -2.37 -15.79 -28.98
C SER A 589 -1.41 -15.04 -28.07
N PHE A 590 -1.64 -13.74 -27.89
CA PHE A 590 -0.84 -12.95 -26.96
C PHE A 590 -1.66 -11.87 -26.27
N ASN A 591 -1.21 -11.49 -25.09
CA ASN A 591 -1.71 -10.35 -24.34
C ASN A 591 -0.53 -9.55 -23.83
N PHE A 592 -0.45 -8.27 -24.18
CA PHE A 592 0.60 -7.37 -23.74
C PHE A 592 -0.01 -6.11 -23.14
N SER A 593 0.53 -5.69 -22.00
CA SER A 593 0.27 -4.38 -21.43
C SER A 593 1.56 -3.75 -20.94
N TYR A 594 1.62 -2.42 -21.02
CA TYR A 594 2.70 -1.59 -20.51
C TYR A 594 2.09 -0.38 -19.80
N SER A 595 2.60 -0.05 -18.62
CA SER A 595 2.25 1.17 -17.91
C SER A 595 3.48 1.80 -17.26
N SER A 596 3.54 3.13 -17.28
CA SER A 596 4.60 3.85 -16.58
C SER A 596 4.14 5.25 -16.19
N ASN A 597 4.67 5.74 -15.07
CA ASN A 597 4.47 7.13 -14.70
C ASN A 597 5.20 8.09 -15.68
N THR A 598 4.60 9.26 -15.88
CA THR A 598 5.10 10.34 -16.74
C THR A 598 5.31 11.64 -15.95
N HIS A 599 5.57 11.51 -14.65
CA HIS A 599 5.74 12.62 -13.68
C HIS A 599 6.77 13.69 -14.10
N ARG A 600 7.77 13.32 -14.91
CA ARG A 600 8.77 14.25 -15.46
C ARG A 600 8.18 15.23 -16.48
N LEU A 601 7.09 14.87 -17.14
CA LEU A 601 6.36 15.71 -18.08
C LEU A 601 5.23 16.46 -17.37
N ILE A 602 4.37 15.72 -16.67
CA ILE A 602 3.23 16.25 -15.91
C ILE A 602 3.21 15.52 -14.57
N LYS A 603 3.27 16.23 -13.44
CA LYS A 603 3.17 15.59 -12.11
C LYS A 603 1.91 14.73 -12.00
N ASN A 604 1.97 13.63 -11.25
CA ASN A 604 0.83 12.74 -11.02
C ASN A 604 0.19 12.15 -12.29
N SER A 605 0.97 12.06 -13.38
CA SER A 605 0.50 11.47 -14.63
C SER A 605 1.13 10.11 -14.94
N GLY A 606 0.45 9.34 -15.77
CA GLY A 606 0.95 8.08 -16.31
C GLY A 606 0.36 7.76 -17.68
N VAL A 607 0.96 6.77 -18.32
CA VAL A 607 0.48 6.21 -19.59
C VAL A 607 0.31 4.70 -19.43
N ASP A 608 -0.78 4.19 -19.99
CA ASP A 608 -1.04 2.77 -20.18
C ASP A 608 -1.18 2.49 -21.67
N ILE A 609 -0.61 1.38 -22.12
CA ILE A 609 -0.75 0.88 -23.48
C ILE A 609 -1.02 -0.61 -23.38
N PHE A 610 -1.92 -1.13 -24.21
CA PHE A 610 -2.12 -2.56 -24.34
C PHE A 610 -2.30 -2.95 -25.80
N THR A 611 -1.96 -4.20 -26.10
CA THR A 611 -2.28 -4.87 -27.36
C THR A 611 -2.46 -6.35 -27.10
N ARG A 612 -3.47 -6.96 -27.70
CA ARG A 612 -3.75 -8.38 -27.57
C ARG A 612 -4.34 -8.93 -28.87
N TYR A 613 -3.98 -10.16 -29.14
CA TYR A 613 -4.71 -11.03 -30.05
C TYR A 613 -5.17 -12.25 -29.26
N LEU A 614 -6.44 -12.22 -28.85
CA LEU A 614 -7.03 -13.20 -27.95
C LEU A 614 -8.45 -13.53 -28.41
N ASP A 615 -8.76 -14.82 -28.49
CA ASP A 615 -10.10 -15.33 -28.76
C ASP A 615 -10.73 -14.71 -30.04
N GLY A 616 -9.93 -14.65 -31.12
CA GLY A 616 -10.26 -14.07 -32.43
C GLY A 616 -10.33 -12.53 -32.47
N LEU A 617 -9.96 -11.83 -31.38
CA LEU A 617 -10.05 -10.39 -31.29
C LEU A 617 -8.67 -9.74 -31.33
N TRP A 618 -8.44 -8.88 -32.31
CA TRP A 618 -7.42 -7.84 -32.25
C TRP A 618 -7.94 -6.68 -31.40
N ALA A 619 -7.25 -6.39 -30.30
CA ALA A 619 -7.55 -5.24 -29.47
C ALA A 619 -6.28 -4.50 -29.09
N GLY A 620 -6.32 -3.18 -29.20
CA GLY A 620 -5.21 -2.32 -28.79
C GLY A 620 -5.73 -1.00 -28.25
N GLY A 621 -4.94 -0.35 -27.40
CA GLY A 621 -5.33 0.95 -26.87
C GLY A 621 -4.20 1.63 -26.11
N ALA A 622 -4.39 2.93 -25.91
CA ALA A 622 -3.53 3.77 -25.10
C ALA A 622 -4.38 4.68 -24.23
N ARG A 623 -3.97 4.87 -22.98
CA ARG A 623 -4.66 5.72 -22.00
C ARG A 623 -3.66 6.60 -21.28
N PHE A 624 -3.92 7.89 -21.26
CA PHE A 624 -3.26 8.84 -20.38
C PHE A 624 -4.08 9.00 -19.10
N LEU A 625 -3.40 9.01 -17.96
CA LEU A 625 -3.98 9.16 -16.63
C LEU A 625 -3.38 10.40 -15.96
N LEU A 626 -4.22 11.18 -15.29
CA LEU A 626 -3.82 12.30 -14.44
C LEU A 626 -4.57 12.22 -13.11
N GLN A 627 -3.84 11.99 -12.02
CA GLN A 627 -4.38 12.09 -10.67
C GLN A 627 -4.41 13.58 -10.26
N ALA A 628 -5.57 14.22 -10.45
CA ALA A 628 -5.75 15.66 -10.24
C ALA A 628 -5.76 16.04 -8.76
N THR A 629 -6.38 15.21 -7.90
CA THR A 629 -6.32 15.30 -6.43
C THR A 629 -6.27 13.89 -5.84
N ALA A 630 -6.16 13.73 -4.52
CA ALA A 630 -6.24 12.42 -3.87
C ALA A 630 -7.50 11.63 -4.23
N ASN A 631 -8.61 12.32 -4.49
CA ASN A 631 -9.91 11.71 -4.76
C ASN A 631 -10.34 11.80 -6.23
N ASN A 632 -9.68 12.63 -7.06
CA ASN A 632 -10.08 12.90 -8.43
C ASN A 632 -9.05 12.40 -9.43
N GLN A 633 -9.47 11.58 -10.38
CA GLN A 633 -8.65 11.12 -11.51
C GLN A 633 -9.31 11.49 -12.83
N ILE A 634 -8.50 12.00 -13.76
CA ILE A 634 -8.90 12.29 -15.13
C ILE A 634 -8.18 11.30 -16.05
N SER A 635 -8.87 10.78 -17.05
CA SER A 635 -8.29 9.89 -18.04
C SER A 635 -8.70 10.27 -19.46
N MET A 636 -7.79 10.05 -20.40
CA MET A 636 -8.06 10.17 -21.82
C MET A 636 -7.55 8.91 -22.52
N GLY A 637 -8.40 8.23 -23.28
CA GLY A 637 -8.04 6.95 -23.89
C GLY A 637 -8.46 6.84 -25.34
N VAL A 638 -7.76 5.96 -26.06
CA VAL A 638 -8.17 5.42 -27.35
C VAL A 638 -8.14 3.89 -27.28
N LYS A 639 -9.12 3.25 -27.90
CA LYS A 639 -9.25 1.79 -27.95
C LYS A 639 -9.73 1.37 -29.33
N SER A 640 -9.15 0.31 -29.87
CA SER A 640 -9.48 -0.29 -31.15
C SER A 640 -9.81 -1.75 -30.95
N LEU A 641 -10.91 -2.20 -31.57
CA LEU A 641 -11.37 -3.58 -31.57
C LEU A 641 -11.61 -4.00 -33.02
N TYR A 642 -11.13 -5.18 -33.40
CA TYR A 642 -11.26 -5.70 -34.76
C TYR A 642 -11.27 -7.23 -34.76
N ARG A 643 -12.24 -7.80 -35.49
CA ARG A 643 -12.31 -9.23 -35.83
C ARG A 643 -12.24 -9.32 -37.34
N ALA A 644 -11.32 -10.11 -37.88
CA ALA A 644 -11.02 -10.07 -39.31
C ALA A 644 -12.05 -10.87 -40.12
N ASP A 645 -12.39 -12.05 -39.62
CA ASP A 645 -13.15 -13.06 -40.36
C ASP A 645 -14.36 -13.55 -39.57
N ASP A 646 -15.40 -14.02 -40.25
CA ASP A 646 -16.61 -14.58 -39.60
C ASP A 646 -16.30 -15.78 -38.68
N GLU A 647 -15.17 -16.47 -38.93
CA GLU A 647 -14.67 -17.55 -38.09
C GLU A 647 -14.29 -17.08 -36.70
N ASP A 648 -13.83 -15.83 -36.56
CA ASP A 648 -13.52 -15.22 -35.26
C ASP A 648 -14.77 -15.10 -34.37
N LEU A 649 -15.96 -15.02 -34.97
CA LEU A 649 -17.21 -14.93 -34.22
C LEU A 649 -17.55 -16.24 -33.50
N GLN A 650 -17.00 -17.37 -33.94
CA GLN A 650 -17.24 -18.68 -33.33
C GLN A 650 -16.67 -18.79 -31.91
N TYR A 651 -15.71 -17.94 -31.54
CA TYR A 651 -15.20 -17.85 -30.17
C TYR A 651 -16.24 -17.34 -29.17
N LEU A 652 -17.18 -16.51 -29.61
CA LEU A 652 -18.01 -15.66 -28.74
C LEU A 652 -19.20 -16.38 -28.16
N LEU A 653 -19.63 -15.98 -26.95
CA LEU A 653 -20.89 -16.47 -26.38
C LEU A 653 -22.12 -16.00 -27.17
N TYR A 654 -22.06 -14.82 -27.78
CA TYR A 654 -23.11 -14.20 -28.60
C TYR A 654 -22.54 -13.73 -29.96
N PRO A 655 -22.32 -14.65 -30.92
CA PRO A 655 -21.73 -14.33 -32.22
C PRO A 655 -22.51 -13.28 -33.03
N GLU A 656 -23.84 -13.27 -32.89
CA GLU A 656 -24.77 -12.35 -33.57
C GLU A 656 -24.69 -10.89 -33.09
N LEU A 657 -23.95 -10.64 -32.01
CA LEU A 657 -23.77 -9.32 -31.42
C LEU A 657 -22.41 -8.69 -31.77
N TRP A 658 -21.79 -9.17 -32.86
CA TRP A 658 -20.53 -8.66 -33.40
C TRP A 658 -20.58 -8.71 -34.93
N ASN A 659 -19.90 -7.77 -35.59
CA ASN A 659 -19.71 -7.81 -37.04
C ASN A 659 -18.23 -8.07 -37.36
N ALA A 660 -17.95 -9.11 -38.15
CA ALA A 660 -16.60 -9.36 -38.67
C ALA A 660 -16.23 -8.36 -39.78
N GLY A 661 -14.95 -8.01 -39.89
CA GLY A 661 -14.42 -7.03 -40.83
C GLY A 661 -14.63 -5.57 -40.43
N TYR A 662 -15.29 -5.29 -39.30
CA TYR A 662 -15.59 -3.93 -38.83
C TYR A 662 -14.61 -3.49 -37.74
N TRP A 663 -14.11 -2.27 -37.85
CA TRP A 663 -13.33 -1.59 -36.83
C TRP A 663 -14.24 -0.84 -35.86
N ASN A 664 -14.13 -1.17 -34.58
CA ASN A 664 -14.75 -0.41 -33.50
C ASN A 664 -13.65 0.37 -32.76
N ASN A 665 -13.38 1.58 -33.25
CA ASN A 665 -12.41 2.49 -32.66
C ASN A 665 -13.14 3.53 -31.81
N THR A 666 -12.70 3.72 -30.57
CA THR A 666 -13.29 4.64 -29.61
C THR A 666 -12.26 5.55 -28.98
N THR A 667 -12.69 6.77 -28.65
CA THR A 667 -11.97 7.72 -27.82
C THR A 667 -12.80 7.97 -26.57
N THR A 668 -12.15 8.00 -25.41
CA THR A 668 -12.79 8.20 -24.12
C THR A 668 -12.17 9.35 -23.35
N LEU A 669 -13.01 10.09 -22.65
CA LEU A 669 -12.63 11.04 -21.60
C LEU A 669 -13.35 10.61 -20.32
N GLY A 670 -12.57 10.27 -19.29
CA GLY A 670 -13.08 9.78 -18.02
C GLY A 670 -12.76 10.71 -16.87
N PHE A 671 -13.69 10.86 -15.94
CA PHE A 671 -13.50 11.50 -14.64
C PHE A 671 -13.99 10.55 -13.55
N GLN A 672 -13.12 10.25 -12.58
CA GLN A 672 -13.45 9.43 -11.42
C GLN A 672 -13.29 10.27 -10.15
N HIS A 673 -14.28 10.21 -9.26
CA HIS A 673 -14.27 10.81 -7.93
C HIS A 673 -14.52 9.77 -6.83
N ILE A 674 -13.63 9.68 -5.85
CA ILE A 674 -13.77 8.83 -4.67
C ILE A 674 -14.29 9.67 -3.50
N TYR A 675 -15.35 9.21 -2.83
CA TYR A 675 -15.91 9.88 -1.66
C TYR A 675 -16.01 8.95 -0.45
N HIS A 676 -15.85 9.52 0.74
CA HIS A 676 -15.92 8.82 2.03
C HIS A 676 -16.88 9.56 2.97
N TYR A 677 -17.62 8.80 3.79
CA TYR A 677 -18.50 9.31 4.85
C TYR A 677 -18.47 8.33 6.04
N LEU A 678 -19.07 8.71 7.18
CA LEU A 678 -18.86 8.04 8.47
C LEU A 678 -18.96 6.50 8.43
N ASN A 679 -19.93 5.97 7.67
CA ASN A 679 -20.25 4.54 7.62
C ASN A 679 -20.12 3.95 6.21
N GLY A 680 -19.34 4.56 5.33
CA GLY A 680 -19.20 4.04 3.98
C GLY A 680 -18.32 4.87 3.05
N SER A 681 -18.22 4.39 1.82
CA SER A 681 -17.48 5.06 0.75
C SER A 681 -18.12 4.75 -0.59
N GLY A 682 -17.67 5.43 -1.63
CA GLY A 682 -18.12 5.17 -2.98
C GLY A 682 -17.28 5.84 -4.05
N THR A 683 -17.65 5.56 -5.29
CA THR A 683 -17.03 6.14 -6.48
C THR A 683 -18.10 6.73 -7.40
N ILE A 684 -17.78 7.84 -8.04
CA ILE A 684 -18.52 8.41 -9.15
C ILE A 684 -17.62 8.35 -10.38
N ASP A 685 -18.03 7.63 -11.40
CA ASP A 685 -17.35 7.47 -12.67
C ASP A 685 -18.18 8.11 -13.77
N LEU A 686 -17.64 9.14 -14.42
CA LEU A 686 -18.22 9.80 -15.58
C LEU A 686 -17.35 9.55 -16.80
N VAL A 687 -17.91 8.91 -17.83
CA VAL A 687 -17.18 8.55 -19.05
C VAL A 687 -17.91 9.08 -20.27
N LEU A 688 -17.27 10.01 -20.97
CA LEU A 688 -17.67 10.41 -22.32
C LEU A 688 -16.93 9.50 -23.31
N ARG A 689 -17.67 8.80 -24.16
CA ARG A 689 -17.15 7.94 -25.21
C ARG A 689 -17.64 8.40 -26.57
N SER A 690 -16.79 8.37 -27.57
CA SER A 690 -17.13 8.65 -28.96
C SER A 690 -16.45 7.64 -29.87
N ALA A 691 -17.08 7.28 -30.98
CA ALA A 691 -16.39 6.67 -32.11
C ALA A 691 -15.21 7.56 -32.54
N SER A 692 -14.06 6.93 -32.79
CA SER A 692 -12.82 7.58 -33.19
C SER A 692 -12.59 7.50 -34.69
N LEU A 693 -11.44 8.00 -35.15
CA LEU A 693 -11.02 7.88 -36.55
C LEU A 693 -10.95 6.41 -36.97
N PHE A 694 -11.34 6.14 -38.21
CA PHE A 694 -11.35 4.80 -38.82
C PHE A 694 -12.29 3.80 -38.13
N SER A 695 -13.24 4.26 -37.32
CA SER A 695 -14.34 3.41 -36.85
C SER A 695 -15.39 3.25 -37.96
N ASP A 696 -15.89 2.03 -38.15
CA ASP A 696 -17.04 1.76 -39.03
C ASP A 696 -18.37 2.15 -38.38
N TYR A 697 -18.37 2.35 -37.06
CA TYR A 697 -19.53 2.76 -36.28
C TYR A 697 -19.52 4.25 -35.97
N LYS A 698 -20.71 4.85 -35.88
CA LYS A 698 -20.90 6.28 -35.58
C LYS A 698 -21.83 6.43 -34.38
N TYR A 699 -21.23 6.54 -33.21
CA TYR A 699 -21.95 6.74 -31.96
C TYR A 699 -21.13 7.56 -30.97
N GLY A 700 -21.83 8.12 -30.00
CA GLY A 700 -21.21 8.74 -28.83
C GLY A 700 -22.15 8.63 -27.65
N ASP A 701 -21.59 8.45 -26.46
CA ASP A 701 -22.36 8.28 -25.23
C ASP A 701 -21.67 8.93 -24.03
N LEU A 702 -22.50 9.39 -23.09
CA LEU A 702 -22.08 9.82 -21.77
C LEU A 702 -22.65 8.84 -20.76
N THR A 703 -21.77 8.18 -20.01
CA THR A 703 -22.14 7.22 -18.97
C THR A 703 -21.72 7.74 -17.60
N MET A 704 -22.65 7.78 -16.65
CA MET A 704 -22.37 8.02 -15.24
C MET A 704 -22.65 6.74 -14.46
N THR A 705 -21.69 6.30 -13.65
CA THR A 705 -21.84 5.19 -12.70
C THR A 705 -21.50 5.69 -11.30
N VAL A 706 -22.38 5.43 -10.33
CA VAL A 706 -22.16 5.76 -8.92
C VAL A 706 -22.27 4.48 -8.12
N VAL A 707 -21.18 4.06 -7.47
CA VAL A 707 -21.17 2.87 -6.60
C VAL A 707 -21.01 3.34 -5.16
N SER A 708 -21.93 2.95 -4.27
CA SER A 708 -21.84 3.24 -2.83
C SER A 708 -21.85 1.96 -2.01
N ARG A 709 -20.93 1.85 -1.05
CA ARG A 709 -20.85 0.75 -0.09
C ARG A 709 -21.10 1.31 1.32
N ASN A 710 -22.20 0.88 1.93
CA ASN A 710 -22.65 1.35 3.24
C ASN A 710 -22.58 0.22 4.26
N LYS A 711 -21.99 0.46 5.42
CA LYS A 711 -22.01 -0.48 6.55
C LYS A 711 -23.08 -0.10 7.56
N LEU A 712 -24.09 -0.95 7.72
CA LEU A 712 -25.19 -0.80 8.65
C LEU A 712 -25.09 -1.88 9.74
N GLN A 713 -24.24 -1.65 10.75
CA GLN A 713 -23.91 -2.64 11.79
C GLN A 713 -23.37 -3.97 11.23
N LYS A 714 -24.21 -5.02 11.22
CA LYS A 714 -23.93 -6.37 10.69
C LYS A 714 -24.47 -6.59 9.27
N LEU A 715 -25.00 -5.54 8.64
CA LEU A 715 -25.48 -5.54 7.27
C LEU A 715 -24.56 -4.68 6.42
N GLN A 716 -24.36 -5.07 5.16
CA GLN A 716 -23.69 -4.23 4.16
C GLN A 716 -24.68 -3.92 3.05
N PHE A 717 -24.89 -2.65 2.75
CA PHE A 717 -25.78 -2.21 1.69
C PHE A 717 -24.98 -1.56 0.57
N ASN A 718 -24.85 -2.33 -0.51
CA ASN A 718 -24.13 -1.96 -1.72
C ASN A 718 -25.14 -1.48 -2.77
N THR A 719 -24.89 -0.32 -3.37
CA THR A 719 -25.77 0.28 -4.38
C THR A 719 -24.98 0.75 -5.58
N ARG A 720 -25.59 0.68 -6.75
CA ARG A 720 -25.04 1.14 -8.03
C ARG A 720 -26.13 1.89 -8.77
N VAL A 721 -25.87 3.14 -9.11
CA VAL A 721 -26.69 3.91 -10.04
C VAL A 721 -25.91 4.00 -11.34
N VAL A 722 -26.51 3.60 -12.45
CA VAL A 722 -25.94 3.78 -13.79
C VAL A 722 -26.92 4.56 -14.65
N GLY A 723 -26.41 5.54 -15.40
CA GLY A 723 -27.17 6.28 -16.38
C GLY A 723 -26.32 6.50 -17.62
N ARG A 724 -26.85 6.18 -18.79
CA ARG A 724 -26.18 6.36 -20.06
C ARG A 724 -27.10 7.07 -21.03
N ILE A 725 -26.58 8.12 -21.66
CA ILE A 725 -27.26 8.84 -22.74
C ILE A 725 -26.39 8.68 -23.98
N GLY A 726 -26.94 8.04 -25.00
CA GLY A 726 -26.25 7.72 -26.25
C GLY A 726 -26.91 8.37 -27.46
N SER A 727 -26.09 8.63 -28.47
CA SER A 727 -26.48 9.14 -29.78
C SER A 727 -25.90 8.26 -30.88
N GLY A 728 -26.51 8.29 -32.06
CA GLY A 728 -26.16 7.41 -33.18
C GLY A 728 -26.55 5.96 -32.93
N ASP A 729 -25.93 5.06 -33.69
CA ASP A 729 -26.15 3.62 -33.59
C ASP A 729 -24.85 2.97 -33.07
N PRO A 730 -24.81 2.51 -31.81
CA PRO A 730 -23.61 1.92 -31.25
C PRO A 730 -23.29 0.60 -31.96
N ALA A 731 -22.01 0.24 -31.97
CA ALA A 731 -21.60 -1.11 -32.32
C ALA A 731 -22.40 -2.12 -31.45
N PRO A 732 -22.95 -3.21 -32.01
CA PRO A 732 -23.75 -4.17 -31.25
C PRO A 732 -23.05 -4.65 -29.99
N GLU A 733 -21.73 -4.88 -30.06
CA GLU A 733 -20.91 -5.29 -28.93
C GLU A 733 -20.74 -4.22 -27.84
N SER A 734 -20.90 -2.93 -28.18
CA SER A 734 -20.72 -1.76 -27.31
C SER A 734 -22.04 -1.12 -26.86
N ALA A 735 -23.18 -1.69 -27.29
CA ALA A 735 -24.51 -1.24 -26.89
C ALA A 735 -24.72 -1.38 -25.37
N LEU A 736 -25.70 -0.66 -24.83
CA LEU A 736 -26.16 -0.84 -23.46
C LEU A 736 -27.12 -2.03 -23.43
N TYR A 737 -26.95 -2.94 -22.48
CA TYR A 737 -27.78 -4.13 -22.33
C TYR A 737 -28.60 -4.07 -21.03
N LEU A 738 -29.82 -4.61 -21.10
CA LEU A 738 -30.77 -4.60 -19.99
C LEU A 738 -30.31 -5.50 -18.82
N ALA A 739 -29.94 -6.74 -19.12
CA ALA A 739 -29.72 -7.75 -18.08
C ALA A 739 -28.28 -7.83 -17.53
N GLY A 740 -27.28 -7.40 -18.30
CA GLY A 740 -25.88 -7.62 -17.93
C GLY A 740 -24.88 -6.89 -18.81
N ALA A 741 -23.62 -7.33 -18.70
CA ALA A 741 -22.50 -6.77 -19.43
C ALA A 741 -22.71 -6.82 -20.95
N SER A 742 -22.23 -5.79 -21.64
CA SER A 742 -22.15 -5.79 -23.11
C SER A 742 -21.12 -6.81 -23.61
N PRO A 743 -21.26 -7.36 -24.83
CA PRO A 743 -20.27 -8.29 -25.38
C PRO A 743 -18.83 -7.73 -25.38
N GLU A 744 -18.65 -6.42 -25.53
CA GLU A 744 -17.36 -5.75 -25.36
C GLU A 744 -16.82 -5.88 -23.92
N GLU A 745 -17.66 -5.63 -22.89
CA GLU A 745 -17.29 -5.78 -21.47
C GLU A 745 -16.99 -7.23 -21.11
N MET A 746 -17.67 -8.20 -21.74
CA MET A 746 -17.42 -9.63 -21.53
C MET A 746 -16.00 -10.03 -21.96
N MET A 747 -15.40 -9.32 -22.93
CA MET A 747 -14.03 -9.60 -23.38
C MET A 747 -12.96 -9.32 -22.32
N GLU A 748 -13.27 -8.54 -21.28
CA GLU A 748 -12.33 -8.24 -20.19
C GLU A 748 -12.28 -9.35 -19.12
N ASN A 749 -13.20 -10.33 -19.15
CA ASN A 749 -13.23 -11.44 -18.21
C ASN A 749 -12.87 -12.76 -18.90
N LYS A 750 -11.86 -13.45 -18.38
CA LYS A 750 -11.33 -14.69 -18.97
C LYS A 750 -12.34 -15.84 -19.05
N PHE A 751 -13.38 -15.84 -18.21
CA PHE A 751 -14.38 -16.90 -18.15
C PHE A 751 -15.58 -16.66 -19.09
N THR A 752 -15.72 -15.45 -19.64
CA THR A 752 -16.88 -15.06 -20.45
C THR A 752 -16.51 -14.53 -21.83
N ARG A 753 -15.25 -14.16 -22.07
CA ARG A 753 -14.74 -13.70 -23.36
C ARG A 753 -14.81 -14.74 -24.48
N SER A 754 -14.92 -16.03 -24.14
CA SER A 754 -14.98 -17.11 -25.11
C SER A 754 -15.80 -18.31 -24.62
N LYS A 755 -16.40 -19.05 -25.55
CA LYS A 755 -17.03 -20.35 -25.31
C LYS A 755 -16.02 -21.30 -24.65
N ALA A 756 -16.37 -21.83 -23.48
CA ALA A 756 -15.57 -22.82 -22.75
C ALA A 756 -16.37 -23.48 -21.62
N PHE A 757 -16.79 -22.67 -20.66
CA PHE A 757 -17.31 -23.14 -19.37
C PHE A 757 -18.83 -22.97 -19.23
N ILE A 758 -19.44 -22.12 -20.05
CA ILE A 758 -20.87 -21.81 -19.99
C ILE A 758 -21.63 -22.74 -20.96
N PRO A 759 -22.66 -23.47 -20.48
CA PRO A 759 -23.51 -24.29 -21.34
C PRO A 759 -24.22 -23.44 -22.41
N TYR A 760 -24.26 -23.93 -23.65
CA TYR A 760 -24.81 -23.17 -24.79
C TYR A 760 -26.32 -22.99 -24.73
N ASP A 761 -27.01 -23.94 -24.10
CA ASP A 761 -28.44 -23.92 -23.81
C ASP A 761 -28.83 -22.87 -22.77
N TRP A 762 -27.86 -22.25 -22.08
CA TRP A 762 -28.11 -21.15 -21.15
C TRP A 762 -27.94 -19.77 -21.78
N LEU A 763 -27.61 -19.71 -23.08
CA LEU A 763 -27.30 -18.50 -23.82
C LEU A 763 -28.39 -18.19 -24.85
N GLY A 764 -28.29 -16.99 -25.45
CA GLY A 764 -29.21 -16.49 -26.46
C GLY A 764 -30.21 -15.46 -25.92
N TYR A 765 -30.84 -14.76 -26.86
CA TYR A 765 -31.92 -13.81 -26.61
C TYR A 765 -33.20 -14.33 -27.26
N GLY A 766 -34.29 -14.48 -26.50
CA GLY A 766 -35.55 -15.02 -26.99
C GLY A 766 -36.76 -14.62 -26.15
N SER A 767 -37.86 -15.35 -26.32
CA SER A 767 -39.12 -15.11 -25.62
C SER A 767 -39.12 -15.57 -24.15
N ASP A 768 -38.13 -16.36 -23.74
CA ASP A 768 -38.00 -16.92 -22.39
C ASP A 768 -36.74 -16.37 -21.68
N ILE A 769 -36.70 -16.47 -20.36
CA ILE A 769 -35.55 -16.06 -19.53
C ILE A 769 -34.50 -17.18 -19.56
N ASN A 770 -33.23 -16.81 -19.72
CA ASN A 770 -32.09 -17.72 -19.71
C ASN A 770 -31.43 -17.83 -18.32
N HIS A 771 -30.39 -18.66 -18.22
CA HIS A 771 -29.75 -19.00 -16.95
C HIS A 771 -28.37 -18.40 -16.74
N PHE A 772 -27.90 -17.51 -17.61
CA PHE A 772 -26.53 -16.98 -17.54
C PHE A 772 -26.46 -15.46 -17.63
N GLN A 773 -25.65 -14.86 -16.75
CA GLN A 773 -25.41 -13.42 -16.72
C GLN A 773 -23.96 -13.09 -16.35
N GLN A 774 -23.44 -11.99 -16.90
CA GLN A 774 -22.24 -11.33 -16.38
C GLN A 774 -22.62 -9.96 -15.85
N GLY A 775 -22.17 -9.63 -14.64
CA GLY A 775 -22.41 -8.31 -14.03
C GLY A 775 -21.91 -7.17 -14.93
N GLY A 776 -22.79 -6.20 -15.22
CA GLY A 776 -22.51 -5.08 -16.13
C GLY A 776 -23.80 -4.49 -16.71
N GLY A 777 -23.70 -3.58 -17.68
CA GLY A 777 -24.87 -2.92 -18.28
C GLY A 777 -25.81 -2.29 -17.24
N LEU A 778 -27.12 -2.47 -17.43
CA LEU A 778 -28.16 -2.08 -16.46
C LEU A 778 -28.37 -3.12 -15.32
N ASN A 779 -27.81 -4.32 -15.48
CA ASN A 779 -27.78 -5.38 -14.46
C ASN A 779 -29.16 -5.77 -13.89
N LEU A 780 -30.20 -5.81 -14.72
CA LEU A 780 -31.52 -6.37 -14.35
C LEU A 780 -31.49 -7.90 -14.51
N ARG A 781 -31.10 -8.61 -13.46
CA ARG A 781 -30.70 -10.04 -13.50
C ARG A 781 -31.82 -10.96 -13.97
N GLY A 782 -33.06 -10.67 -13.56
CA GLY A 782 -34.27 -11.41 -13.93
C GLY A 782 -34.66 -11.34 -15.40
N TYR A 783 -33.95 -10.54 -16.21
CA TYR A 783 -34.19 -10.39 -17.65
C TYR A 783 -33.08 -11.03 -18.49
N ALA A 784 -32.23 -11.86 -17.90
CA ALA A 784 -31.14 -12.53 -18.60
C ALA A 784 -31.70 -13.32 -19.81
N GLY A 785 -31.19 -13.03 -21.01
CA GLY A 785 -31.65 -13.65 -22.27
C GLY A 785 -33.07 -13.31 -22.72
N TYR A 786 -33.80 -12.48 -21.99
CA TYR A 786 -35.19 -12.18 -22.33
C TYR A 786 -35.30 -10.96 -23.24
N VAL A 787 -35.99 -11.13 -24.36
CA VAL A 787 -36.38 -10.04 -25.27
C VAL A 787 -37.72 -9.50 -24.81
N VAL A 788 -37.68 -8.34 -24.15
CA VAL A 788 -38.88 -7.74 -23.56
C VAL A 788 -39.72 -7.06 -24.66
N PRO A 789 -40.98 -7.45 -24.86
CA PRO A 789 -41.86 -6.77 -25.81
C PRO A 789 -42.36 -5.43 -25.23
N GLU A 790 -42.15 -4.34 -25.95
CA GLU A 790 -42.70 -3.01 -25.64
C GLU A 790 -43.70 -2.60 -26.73
N ILE A 791 -44.95 -2.31 -26.35
CA ILE A 791 -45.98 -1.89 -27.30
C ILE A 791 -45.98 -0.37 -27.37
N ASN A 792 -45.70 0.19 -28.55
CA ASN A 792 -45.79 1.63 -28.75
C ASN A 792 -47.22 2.02 -29.13
N ASN A 793 -47.86 2.86 -28.32
CA ASN A 793 -49.24 3.31 -28.53
C ASN A 793 -49.41 4.23 -29.76
N GLU A 794 -48.33 4.77 -30.34
CA GLU A 794 -48.39 5.65 -31.53
C GLU A 794 -48.54 4.88 -32.85
N ASP A 795 -47.92 3.70 -32.97
CA ASP A 795 -47.95 2.88 -34.19
C ASP A 795 -48.51 1.46 -33.98
N ASN A 796 -48.85 1.10 -32.73
CA ASN A 796 -49.38 -0.20 -32.33
C ASN A 796 -48.47 -1.38 -32.72
N VAL A 797 -47.15 -1.13 -32.81
CA VAL A 797 -46.12 -2.12 -33.10
C VAL A 797 -45.43 -2.54 -31.80
N SER A 798 -45.14 -3.84 -31.68
CA SER A 798 -44.32 -4.38 -30.58
C SER A 798 -42.84 -4.31 -30.96
N TYR A 799 -42.02 -3.75 -30.07
CA TYR A 799 -40.58 -3.63 -30.20
C TYR A 799 -39.88 -4.59 -29.26
N GLU A 800 -38.83 -5.23 -29.77
CA GLU A 800 -37.98 -6.17 -29.03
C GLU A 800 -36.90 -5.40 -28.26
N VAL A 801 -37.04 -5.32 -26.93
CA VAL A 801 -36.22 -4.46 -26.09
C VAL A 801 -35.36 -5.30 -25.14
N TYR A 802 -34.07 -5.42 -25.48
CA TYR A 802 -33.05 -6.06 -24.62
C TYR A 802 -31.71 -5.32 -24.65
N LYS A 803 -31.49 -4.46 -25.65
CA LYS A 803 -30.33 -3.58 -25.80
C LYS A 803 -30.75 -2.24 -26.40
N GLY A 804 -29.93 -1.21 -26.16
CA GLY A 804 -30.16 0.15 -26.63
C GLY A 804 -28.91 1.02 -26.53
N ASN A 805 -29.03 2.32 -26.74
CA ASN A 805 -27.93 3.28 -26.58
C ASN A 805 -28.09 4.22 -25.37
N THR A 806 -29.30 4.27 -24.79
CA THR A 806 -29.67 5.13 -23.67
C THR A 806 -30.42 4.30 -22.64
N GLY A 807 -30.22 4.56 -21.36
CA GLY A 807 -30.92 3.84 -20.29
C GLY A 807 -30.39 4.22 -18.92
N ALA A 808 -31.11 3.84 -17.88
CA ALA A 808 -30.70 4.06 -16.50
C ALA A 808 -31.16 2.92 -15.61
N ALA A 809 -30.39 2.61 -14.56
CA ALA A 809 -30.75 1.63 -13.56
C ALA A 809 -30.22 1.98 -12.18
N PHE A 810 -30.91 1.48 -11.17
CA PHE A 810 -30.47 1.38 -9.79
C PHE A 810 -30.41 -0.11 -9.44
N ASN A 811 -29.25 -0.55 -8.94
CA ASN A 811 -29.02 -1.90 -8.43
C ASN A 811 -28.73 -1.81 -6.93
N GLY A 812 -29.35 -2.67 -6.13
CA GLY A 812 -29.11 -2.76 -4.68
C GLY A 812 -28.84 -4.19 -4.24
N GLU A 813 -27.84 -4.37 -3.37
CA GLU A 813 -27.52 -5.62 -2.67
C GLU A 813 -27.44 -5.35 -1.16
N LEU A 814 -28.31 -5.99 -0.38
CA LEU A 814 -28.26 -5.99 1.08
C LEU A 814 -27.68 -7.33 1.56
N GLU A 815 -26.40 -7.31 1.90
CA GLU A 815 -25.66 -8.45 2.42
C GLU A 815 -25.89 -8.62 3.92
N PHE A 816 -26.05 -9.87 4.34
CA PHE A 816 -26.31 -10.26 5.74
C PHE A 816 -25.49 -11.49 6.16
N ASP A 817 -24.35 -11.72 5.52
CA ASP A 817 -23.45 -12.85 5.82
C ASP A 817 -22.83 -12.76 7.23
N ASP A 818 -22.69 -11.55 7.79
CA ASP A 818 -22.29 -11.33 9.18
C ASP A 818 -23.41 -11.64 10.20
N LEU A 819 -24.68 -11.74 9.75
CA LEU A 819 -25.80 -12.28 10.55
C LEU A 819 -25.93 -13.80 10.38
N ILE A 820 -25.84 -14.28 9.15
CA ILE A 820 -25.98 -15.71 8.78
C ILE A 820 -24.69 -16.16 8.11
N SER A 821 -23.73 -16.62 8.91
CA SER A 821 -22.40 -16.96 8.40
C SER A 821 -22.33 -18.37 7.83
N LEU A 822 -22.39 -18.49 6.50
CA LEU A 822 -22.11 -19.73 5.77
C LEU A 822 -20.61 -19.86 5.46
N ARG A 823 -19.78 -19.97 6.52
CA ARG A 823 -18.32 -20.08 6.43
C ARG A 823 -17.84 -21.45 6.93
N PRO A 824 -17.72 -22.48 6.06
CA PRO A 824 -17.18 -23.77 6.47
C PRO A 824 -15.80 -23.61 7.10
N LYS A 825 -15.62 -24.07 8.35
CA LYS A 825 -14.38 -23.83 9.13
C LYS A 825 -13.11 -24.27 8.41
N ILE A 826 -13.20 -25.33 7.58
CA ILE A 826 -12.09 -25.92 6.83
C ILE A 826 -11.69 -25.04 5.63
N PHE A 827 -12.66 -24.40 4.96
CA PHE A 827 -12.42 -23.65 3.72
C PHE A 827 -12.45 -22.13 3.88
N ARG A 828 -12.74 -21.60 5.07
CA ARG A 828 -12.89 -20.16 5.33
C ARG A 828 -11.72 -19.28 4.87
N LYS A 829 -10.52 -19.85 4.70
CA LYS A 829 -9.34 -19.14 4.18
C LYS A 829 -9.39 -18.92 2.67
N TRP A 830 -9.94 -19.89 1.94
CA TRP A 830 -9.93 -19.91 0.47
C TRP A 830 -11.28 -19.53 -0.14
N LEU A 831 -12.37 -19.79 0.59
CA LEU A 831 -13.73 -19.72 0.09
C LEU A 831 -14.63 -18.96 1.06
N HIS A 832 -15.44 -18.09 0.50
CA HIS A 832 -16.40 -17.26 1.20
C HIS A 832 -17.72 -17.28 0.45
N ILE A 833 -18.83 -17.39 1.18
CA ILE A 833 -20.16 -17.27 0.61
C ILE A 833 -20.81 -16.04 1.22
N ASP A 834 -21.20 -15.12 0.37
CA ASP A 834 -22.02 -13.96 0.75
C ASP A 834 -23.47 -14.28 0.42
N SER A 835 -24.36 -14.03 1.38
CA SER A 835 -25.81 -14.12 1.18
C SER A 835 -26.38 -12.72 1.17
N TYR A 836 -27.18 -12.40 0.16
CA TYR A 836 -27.78 -11.08 -0.01
C TYR A 836 -29.20 -11.16 -0.55
N ILE A 837 -29.97 -10.11 -0.26
CA ILE A 837 -31.20 -9.79 -0.98
C ILE A 837 -30.83 -8.73 -2.00
N PHE A 838 -31.35 -8.86 -3.21
CA PHE A 838 -31.16 -7.87 -4.24
C PHE A 838 -32.47 -7.30 -4.76
N SER A 839 -32.40 -6.07 -5.25
CA SER A 839 -33.46 -5.43 -6.01
C SER A 839 -32.83 -4.52 -7.05
N ASP A 840 -33.26 -4.70 -8.29
CA ASP A 840 -32.81 -3.94 -9.44
C ASP A 840 -34.02 -3.28 -10.10
N VAL A 841 -33.82 -2.05 -10.57
CA VAL A 841 -34.83 -1.28 -11.30
C VAL A 841 -34.15 -0.51 -12.43
N GLY A 842 -34.75 -0.48 -13.61
CA GLY A 842 -34.18 0.24 -14.74
C GLY A 842 -35.12 0.40 -15.92
N THR A 843 -34.68 1.22 -16.87
CA THR A 843 -35.36 1.47 -18.15
C THR A 843 -34.31 1.58 -19.24
N ILE A 844 -34.67 1.17 -20.46
CA ILE A 844 -33.78 1.22 -21.62
C ILE A 844 -34.50 1.86 -22.80
N GLY A 845 -33.75 2.63 -23.58
CA GLY A 845 -34.27 3.33 -24.74
C GLY A 845 -34.32 2.44 -25.98
N TYR A 846 -35.40 2.56 -26.74
CA TYR A 846 -35.61 1.92 -28.03
C TYR A 846 -36.06 2.95 -29.07
N LYS A 847 -35.89 2.61 -30.35
CA LYS A 847 -36.34 3.45 -31.47
C LYS A 847 -37.50 2.77 -32.18
N ASN A 848 -38.52 3.54 -32.54
CA ASN A 848 -39.64 3.03 -33.32
C ASN A 848 -39.31 2.92 -34.82
N SER A 849 -40.25 2.43 -35.63
CA SER A 849 -40.15 2.29 -37.09
C SER A 849 -39.83 3.59 -37.84
N THR A 850 -40.15 4.74 -37.23
CA THR A 850 -39.83 6.10 -37.73
C THR A 850 -38.55 6.70 -37.16
N ASN A 851 -37.72 5.90 -36.46
CA ASN A 851 -36.49 6.34 -35.78
C ASN A 851 -36.70 7.34 -34.62
N LYS A 852 -37.92 7.48 -34.10
CA LYS A 852 -38.22 8.29 -32.92
C LYS A 852 -37.86 7.51 -31.66
N PHE A 853 -37.22 8.20 -30.71
CA PHE A 853 -36.74 7.62 -29.46
C PHE A 853 -37.86 7.50 -28.42
N PHE A 854 -37.92 6.35 -27.73
CA PHE A 854 -38.80 6.08 -26.60
C PHE A 854 -38.00 5.41 -25.48
N LEU A 855 -38.44 5.59 -24.23
CA LEU A 855 -37.97 4.80 -23.09
C LEU A 855 -38.96 3.66 -22.87
N SER A 856 -38.45 2.47 -22.58
CA SER A 856 -39.26 1.35 -22.12
C SER A 856 -39.96 1.68 -20.82
N ASP A 857 -41.04 0.97 -20.53
CA ASP A 857 -41.58 0.94 -19.17
C ASP A 857 -40.50 0.54 -18.17
N VAL A 858 -40.64 1.04 -16.94
CA VAL A 858 -39.71 0.73 -15.86
C VAL A 858 -39.79 -0.76 -15.54
N LYS A 859 -38.64 -1.43 -15.62
CA LYS A 859 -38.46 -2.85 -15.31
C LYS A 859 -37.84 -3.00 -13.94
N MET A 860 -38.30 -4.00 -13.21
CA MET A 860 -37.83 -4.35 -11.88
C MET A 860 -37.65 -5.85 -11.77
N ASP A 861 -36.63 -6.25 -11.02
CA ASP A 861 -36.49 -7.60 -10.50
C ASP A 861 -35.93 -7.60 -9.08
N GLY A 862 -36.17 -8.67 -8.35
CA GLY A 862 -35.70 -8.79 -6.98
C GLY A 862 -35.79 -10.20 -6.44
N GLY A 863 -34.91 -10.51 -5.50
CA GLY A 863 -34.83 -11.86 -4.96
C GLY A 863 -33.64 -12.09 -4.04
N LEU A 864 -33.26 -13.36 -3.93
CA LEU A 864 -32.17 -13.83 -3.08
C LEU A 864 -30.95 -14.17 -3.93
N GLY A 865 -29.76 -13.85 -3.47
CA GLY A 865 -28.53 -14.21 -4.16
C GLY A 865 -27.45 -14.75 -3.23
N PHE A 866 -26.61 -15.60 -3.78
CA PHE A 866 -25.46 -16.18 -3.10
C PHE A 866 -24.22 -15.98 -3.98
N ALA A 867 -23.19 -15.32 -3.44
CA ALA A 867 -21.92 -15.16 -4.13
C ALA A 867 -20.86 -16.07 -3.51
N LEU A 868 -20.39 -17.04 -4.28
CA LEU A 868 -19.22 -17.84 -3.98
C LEU A 868 -17.95 -17.09 -4.40
N ILE A 869 -17.18 -16.62 -3.43
CA ILE A 869 -15.92 -15.91 -3.62
C ILE A 869 -14.77 -16.84 -3.29
N ILE A 870 -14.00 -17.21 -4.31
CA ILE A 870 -12.70 -17.87 -4.16
C ILE A 870 -11.68 -16.77 -3.90
N LYS A 871 -11.36 -16.55 -2.62
CA LYS A 871 -10.48 -15.47 -2.13
C LYS A 871 -9.01 -15.73 -2.47
N GLN A 872 -8.59 -16.99 -2.37
CA GLN A 872 -7.19 -17.38 -2.54
C GLN A 872 -7.12 -18.78 -3.14
N TRP A 873 -6.22 -18.97 -4.11
CA TRP A 873 -6.01 -20.25 -4.77
C TRP A 873 -4.88 -21.02 -4.09
N GLY A 874 -5.18 -21.66 -2.96
CA GLY A 874 -4.17 -22.36 -2.16
C GLY A 874 -3.19 -21.37 -1.52
N PRO A 875 -1.86 -21.50 -1.74
CA PRO A 875 -0.85 -20.60 -1.16
C PRO A 875 -0.51 -19.38 -2.05
N LEU A 876 -1.33 -19.07 -3.06
CA LEU A 876 -1.06 -18.00 -4.04
C LEU A 876 -1.81 -16.71 -3.63
N ASP A 877 -1.08 -15.68 -3.21
CA ASP A 877 -1.63 -14.44 -2.64
C ASP A 877 -2.12 -13.44 -3.70
N LYS A 878 -1.42 -13.37 -4.83
CA LYS A 878 -1.61 -12.36 -5.88
C LYS A 878 -2.67 -12.72 -6.93
N VAL A 879 -3.16 -13.97 -6.93
CA VAL A 879 -4.18 -14.40 -7.88
C VAL A 879 -5.49 -13.69 -7.60
N LYS A 880 -6.03 -13.00 -8.61
CA LYS A 880 -7.32 -12.29 -8.50
C LYS A 880 -8.43 -13.23 -8.02
N PRO A 881 -9.26 -12.80 -7.05
CA PRO A 881 -10.43 -13.56 -6.62
C PRO A 881 -11.39 -13.87 -7.77
N LEU A 882 -12.07 -15.01 -7.70
CA LEU A 882 -13.16 -15.35 -8.59
C LEU A 882 -14.48 -15.30 -7.82
N THR A 883 -15.42 -14.51 -8.32
CA THR A 883 -16.78 -14.42 -7.80
C THR A 883 -17.75 -15.07 -8.77
N ILE A 884 -18.39 -16.15 -8.32
CA ILE A 884 -19.50 -16.82 -9.01
C ILE A 884 -20.76 -16.54 -8.21
N ARG A 885 -21.84 -16.12 -8.85
CA ARG A 885 -23.12 -15.86 -8.20
C ARG A 885 -24.16 -16.86 -8.63
N VAL A 886 -25.06 -17.19 -7.71
CA VAL A 886 -26.33 -17.83 -8.00
C VAL A 886 -27.41 -16.90 -7.48
N ASP A 887 -28.09 -16.25 -8.40
CA ASP A 887 -29.17 -15.31 -8.12
C ASP A 887 -30.51 -16.00 -8.38
N PHE A 888 -31.50 -15.77 -7.52
CA PHE A 888 -32.86 -16.26 -7.64
C PHE A 888 -33.83 -15.09 -7.78
N PRO A 889 -34.09 -14.59 -9.01
CA PRO A 889 -35.05 -13.52 -9.26
C PRO A 889 -36.49 -14.00 -9.02
N VAL A 890 -36.95 -13.86 -7.78
CA VAL A 890 -38.30 -14.31 -7.38
C VAL A 890 -39.36 -13.41 -7.98
N PHE A 891 -39.10 -12.11 -8.07
CA PHE A 891 -40.00 -11.13 -8.67
C PHE A 891 -39.39 -10.56 -9.95
N VAL A 892 -40.19 -10.48 -11.02
CA VAL A 892 -39.86 -9.82 -12.29
C VAL A 892 -41.10 -9.06 -12.77
N SER A 893 -40.98 -7.76 -13.06
CA SER A 893 -42.14 -6.90 -13.39
C SER A 893 -42.65 -7.01 -14.83
N SER A 894 -41.91 -7.64 -15.73
CA SER A 894 -42.36 -7.97 -17.09
C SER A 894 -41.84 -9.35 -17.47
N VAL A 895 -42.75 -10.32 -17.58
CA VAL A 895 -42.43 -11.74 -17.73
C VAL A 895 -42.83 -12.27 -19.11
N PRO A 896 -42.25 -13.38 -19.57
CA PRO A 896 -42.78 -14.17 -20.69
C PRO A 896 -44.26 -14.54 -20.48
N ALA A 897 -45.01 -14.75 -21.57
CA ALA A 897 -46.42 -15.14 -21.50
C ALA A 897 -46.66 -16.50 -20.80
N SER A 898 -45.61 -17.32 -20.68
CA SER A 898 -45.57 -18.64 -20.04
C SER A 898 -45.32 -18.58 -18.53
N GLU A 899 -44.99 -17.42 -17.95
CA GLU A 899 -44.52 -17.29 -16.57
C GLU A 899 -45.37 -16.33 -15.72
N GLU A 900 -45.26 -16.45 -14.39
CA GLU A 900 -45.91 -15.55 -13.43
C GLU A 900 -44.94 -14.49 -12.89
N TYR A 901 -45.44 -13.31 -12.50
CA TYR A 901 -44.61 -12.24 -11.90
C TYR A 901 -43.80 -12.70 -10.68
N LEU A 902 -44.34 -13.65 -9.91
CA LEU A 902 -43.66 -14.34 -8.82
C LEU A 902 -43.41 -15.79 -9.23
N ASP A 903 -42.16 -16.15 -9.48
CA ASP A 903 -41.80 -17.51 -9.88
C ASP A 903 -40.39 -17.87 -9.36
N PHE A 904 -40.11 -19.17 -9.26
CA PHE A 904 -38.79 -19.65 -8.92
C PHE A 904 -37.89 -19.64 -10.16
N ARG A 905 -37.14 -18.55 -10.31
CA ARG A 905 -36.10 -18.41 -11.35
C ARG A 905 -34.71 -18.56 -10.74
N TRP A 906 -33.75 -18.94 -11.56
CA TRP A 906 -32.35 -18.97 -11.16
C TRP A 906 -31.45 -18.54 -12.32
N VAL A 907 -30.40 -17.79 -11.98
CA VAL A 907 -29.41 -17.26 -12.91
C VAL A 907 -28.02 -17.45 -12.31
N LEU A 908 -27.10 -17.98 -13.11
CA LEU A 908 -25.69 -18.08 -12.75
C LEU A 908 -24.92 -16.85 -13.26
N GLY A 909 -24.34 -16.10 -12.33
CA GLY A 909 -23.61 -14.87 -12.57
C GLY A 909 -22.10 -15.06 -12.52
N ILE A 910 -21.35 -14.40 -13.42
CA ILE A 910 -19.90 -14.20 -13.25
C ILE A 910 -19.62 -12.73 -12.92
N GLY A 911 -18.95 -12.50 -11.79
CA GLY A 911 -18.69 -11.15 -11.27
C GLY A 911 -19.94 -10.48 -10.68
N ARG A 912 -19.73 -9.33 -10.04
CA ARG A 912 -20.79 -8.42 -9.57
C ARG A 912 -20.74 -7.14 -10.39
N ALA A 913 -21.83 -6.38 -10.40
CA ALA A 913 -21.87 -5.06 -11.05
C ALA A 913 -21.25 -3.93 -10.20
N PHE A 914 -20.94 -4.18 -8.93
CA PHE A 914 -20.47 -3.22 -7.91
C PHE A 914 -18.98 -3.36 -7.57
#